data_AF-A0A8S9BA78-F1
#
_entry.id   AF-A0A8S9BA78-F1
#
_cell.length_a   1.000
_cell.length_b   1.000
_cell.length_c   1.000
_cell.angle_alpha   90.00
_cell.angle_beta   90.00
_cell.angle_gamma   90.00
#
_symmetry.space_group_name_H-M   'P 1'
#
loop_
_entity.id
_entity.type
_entity.pdbx_description
1 polymer ?
#
loop_
_entity_poly.entity_id
_entity_poly.type
_entity_poly.pdbx_seq_one_letter_code
_entity_poly.pdbx_strand_id
1 'polypeptide(L)'
;MGSIESNWRELDVAIIGGGIGGLAAATSLRKAGHRVTIYERADFAGEVGASISCAANGTRWLEEWGVNVSLGRPVILQKLISHDWKTGEVQNVYDLADYKDRWGYVYNMFHRVNMHEMLMDSATGPNHSGIPGILKCNYRCSEIDHRRGIITFENGVQAKHDLIIGADGIGSQVRRTLGIIPNRKQSTSHCLHCIIATKDVRRLGLTDLSVNSAIEFWGGQGIDKIVFSPCRDGEIHSFYCFFPTALSKNPGEGWSHTIDVEELLEPFGNLDSNLLDLFQNSTDIKPWRLFVHQPYPTWTQGPACILGDAAHPMLPDQSQGACQAIEDAAALGIIFSRRYSFTCSSDSIAKGLQIYEQVRKPRASRVQEASARARENITERIGFSSNTTNPLYKVADEKRKLTIEEMNEYDISLPQWNTVLAAARTYLQYCDCQPLPLFHRTTFMQTLQDRDPEILFSILALALRFRDDDVDVLGTNVACHVEAARTRVSRRISEGKVELSTIQTLCLLTLVDFADGKTQRASFHCSQAMSLAHNAGLTSEPHQDLPAREKEERRRCFWSLFLLKKLHGADFVIFDFSAEDNTPLYPKTTGHSLNQGQLSSNQTNETSADQGIVAYAIQLSEVWFKITRYARRRGKPNAQPPWSSQSDYSTILAHQMDCETQMPYIHRFEPAKFSQKTVEQLDANRDYWGPWLLVQFLYHTNLCLLNHPLLLSLRLRNFKCVIPEIFLQHTADLISSHTSWIINFIDMLEAKPFKVTDPFLGHCVAIVSTIYLQESFVDDPRTREEKQACFEKCLRFIRGLGSQWPHLSRIAEKLKKLAETVSSTYVASEEHIRQNRKLLIDLGQFFEVLEYSSSSDTPGSSEHLFGTSLRTTFTRSRTEMAQTSVLPTPTRVERQEFGNTTPTMVDAQRTPIDANLAGIPQSDTFLAYSNDELAVLAESFFHQRQDLDGNVNWWNAF
;
A
#
# COMPACT_ATOMS: atom_id res chain seq x y z
N MET A 1 23.38 -14.92 -1.88
CA MET A 1 24.06 -14.19 -0.80
C MET A 1 24.57 -12.88 -1.36
N GLY A 2 24.34 -11.81 -0.60
CA GLY A 2 24.44 -10.41 -1.01
C GLY A 2 23.44 -9.65 -0.14
N SER A 3 23.71 -9.62 1.17
CA SER A 3 22.93 -8.82 2.11
C SER A 3 23.06 -7.37 1.69
N ILE A 4 21.92 -6.68 1.51
CA ILE A 4 21.91 -5.23 1.65
C ILE A 4 22.25 -5.00 3.12
N GLU A 5 23.53 -4.81 3.42
CA GLU A 5 23.95 -4.34 4.74
C GLU A 5 23.21 -3.02 4.97
N SER A 6 22.35 -2.99 5.98
CA SER A 6 21.79 -1.73 6.45
C SER A 6 22.98 -0.86 6.87
N ASN A 7 23.21 0.27 6.18
CA ASN A 7 24.24 1.27 6.53
C ASN A 7 23.94 1.98 7.88
N TRP A 8 23.22 1.32 8.78
CA TRP A 8 22.92 1.79 10.11
C TRP A 8 24.16 1.63 10.99
N ARG A 9 24.49 2.66 11.75
CA ARG A 9 25.53 2.63 12.78
C ARG A 9 25.00 3.20 14.07
N GLU A 10 25.55 2.72 15.18
CA GLU A 10 25.34 3.32 16.48
C GLU A 10 25.85 4.77 16.48
N LEU A 11 25.04 5.68 17.03
CA LEU A 11 25.37 7.09 17.19
C LEU A 11 25.73 7.38 18.64
N ASP A 12 26.65 8.32 18.83
CA ASP A 12 26.88 8.97 20.12
C ASP A 12 26.05 10.26 20.21
N VAL A 13 25.05 10.30 21.08
CA VAL A 13 24.06 11.38 21.12
C VAL A 13 24.17 12.19 22.41
N ALA A 14 24.26 13.51 22.27
CA ALA A 14 24.11 14.45 23.37
C ALA A 14 22.69 15.00 23.44
N ILE A 15 22.10 14.97 24.62
CA ILE A 15 20.84 15.64 24.95
C ILE A 15 21.14 16.74 25.95
N ILE A 16 20.86 17.98 25.57
CA ILE A 16 21.08 19.17 26.40
C ILE A 16 19.77 19.51 27.10
N GLY A 17 19.65 19.16 28.39
CA GLY A 17 18.46 19.30 29.22
C GLY A 17 17.88 17.95 29.67
N GLY A 18 17.73 17.78 30.99
CA GLY A 18 17.22 16.59 31.66
C GLY A 18 15.76 16.72 32.13
N GLY A 19 14.97 17.56 31.47
CA GLY A 19 13.52 17.62 31.70
C GLY A 19 12.77 16.48 30.99
N ILE A 20 11.44 16.48 31.06
CA ILE A 20 10.56 15.45 30.46
C ILE A 20 10.91 15.15 29.00
N GLY A 21 11.06 16.19 28.16
CA GLY A 21 11.40 16.01 26.74
C GLY A 21 12.78 15.38 26.53
N GLY A 22 13.78 15.77 27.32
CA GLY A 22 15.14 15.21 27.25
C GLY A 22 15.20 13.76 27.69
N LEU A 23 14.52 13.42 28.78
CA LEU A 23 14.42 12.03 29.27
C LEU A 23 13.61 11.14 28.31
N ALA A 24 12.55 11.67 27.69
CA ALA A 24 11.80 10.97 26.66
C ALA A 24 12.69 10.71 25.41
N ALA A 25 13.46 11.71 24.97
CA ALA A 25 14.39 11.55 23.86
C ALA A 25 15.48 10.52 24.18
N ALA A 26 16.01 10.51 25.40
CA ALA A 26 16.99 9.52 25.84
C ALA A 26 16.41 8.10 25.83
N THR A 27 15.20 7.94 26.35
CA THR A 27 14.46 6.66 26.34
C THR A 27 14.25 6.15 24.92
N SER A 28 13.78 7.01 24.03
CA SER A 28 13.49 6.66 22.63
C SER A 28 14.77 6.28 21.86
N LEU A 29 15.84 7.06 21.99
CA LEU A 29 17.09 6.86 21.25
C LEU A 29 17.93 5.70 21.79
N ARG A 30 17.91 5.44 23.11
CA ARG A 30 18.56 4.22 23.64
C ARG A 30 17.86 2.97 23.11
N LYS A 31 16.52 2.99 23.01
CA LYS A 31 15.73 1.88 22.46
C LYS A 31 16.00 1.67 20.97
N ALA A 32 16.25 2.75 20.23
CA ALA A 32 16.72 2.69 18.84
C ALA A 32 18.15 2.11 18.69
N GLY A 33 18.88 1.94 19.79
CA GLY A 33 20.19 1.31 19.85
C GLY A 33 21.37 2.28 19.85
N HIS A 34 21.18 3.53 20.32
CA HIS A 34 22.24 4.53 20.38
C HIS A 34 22.81 4.70 21.79
N ARG A 35 24.01 5.29 21.89
CA ARG A 35 24.59 5.74 23.16
C ARG A 35 24.13 7.15 23.43
N VAL A 36 23.60 7.40 24.62
CA VAL A 36 23.00 8.69 24.97
C VAL A 36 23.66 9.26 26.22
N THR A 37 24.08 10.52 26.15
CA THR A 37 24.50 11.32 27.31
C THR A 37 23.57 12.52 27.48
N ILE A 38 23.01 12.66 28.68
CA ILE A 38 22.10 13.73 29.07
C ILE A 38 22.89 14.73 29.93
N TYR A 39 22.93 15.98 29.50
CA TYR A 39 23.59 17.07 30.20
C TYR A 39 22.54 18.00 30.80
N GLU A 40 22.44 18.03 32.12
CA GLU A 40 21.51 18.89 32.86
C GLU A 40 22.28 19.99 33.61
N ARG A 41 21.73 21.21 33.61
CA ARG A 41 22.32 22.37 34.28
C ARG A 41 22.13 22.36 35.79
N ALA A 42 21.06 21.74 36.30
CA ALA A 42 20.74 21.64 37.72
C ALA A 42 21.11 20.26 38.30
N ASP A 43 21.00 20.12 39.61
CA ASP A 43 21.16 18.87 40.37
C ASP A 43 19.82 18.22 40.76
N PHE A 44 18.70 18.72 40.20
CA PHE A 44 17.32 18.32 40.49
C PHE A 44 16.84 18.59 41.93
N ALA A 45 17.57 19.38 42.72
CA ALA A 45 17.08 19.82 44.02
C ALA A 45 15.88 20.77 43.85
N GLY A 46 14.71 20.41 44.41
CA GLY A 46 13.56 21.31 44.54
C GLY A 46 12.70 21.49 43.29
N GLU A 47 12.46 20.44 42.48
CA GLU A 47 11.52 20.52 41.36
C GLU A 47 10.11 21.01 41.77
N VAL A 48 9.45 21.74 40.87
CA VAL A 48 8.10 22.28 41.09
C VAL A 48 7.06 21.15 41.06
N GLY A 49 6.30 21.00 42.15
CA GLY A 49 5.26 19.98 42.32
C GLY A 49 3.94 20.33 41.65
N ALA A 50 3.89 20.29 40.32
CA ALA A 50 2.69 20.60 39.55
C ALA A 50 2.12 19.37 38.82
N SER A 51 0.82 19.37 38.53
CA SER A 51 0.17 18.32 37.74
C SER A 51 0.53 18.41 36.26
N ILE A 52 0.60 17.27 35.56
CA ILE A 52 0.85 17.22 34.12
C ILE A 52 0.05 16.12 33.45
N SER A 53 -0.64 16.47 32.38
CA SER A 53 -1.50 15.53 31.66
C SER A 53 -0.73 14.82 30.54
N CYS A 54 -1.05 13.54 30.31
CA CYS A 54 -0.56 12.75 29.19
C CYS A 54 -1.73 12.02 28.52
N ALA A 55 -2.20 12.59 27.40
CA ALA A 55 -3.26 12.02 26.56
C ALA A 55 -2.75 10.81 25.75
N ALA A 56 -3.64 10.13 25.01
CA ALA A 56 -3.32 8.90 24.26
C ALA A 56 -2.13 9.07 23.31
N ASN A 57 -1.99 10.24 22.67
CA ASN A 57 -0.85 10.55 21.81
C ASN A 57 0.51 10.49 22.53
N GLY A 58 0.56 10.82 23.82
CA GLY A 58 1.75 10.65 24.65
C GLY A 58 1.84 9.27 25.31
N THR A 59 0.74 8.79 25.92
CA THR A 59 0.68 7.51 26.64
C THR A 59 1.09 6.34 25.74
N ARG A 60 0.68 6.36 24.47
CA ARG A 60 1.08 5.39 23.46
C ARG A 60 2.59 5.13 23.44
N TRP A 61 3.38 6.20 23.43
CA TRP A 61 4.84 6.09 23.33
C TRP A 61 5.46 5.60 24.64
N LEU A 62 4.91 6.00 25.79
CA LEU A 62 5.34 5.47 27.08
C LEU A 62 5.18 3.94 27.12
N GLU A 63 4.03 3.43 26.69
CA GLU A 63 3.77 1.99 26.62
C GLU A 63 4.64 1.28 25.56
N GLU A 64 4.76 1.84 24.36
CA GLU A 64 5.58 1.26 23.26
C GLU A 64 7.07 1.19 23.64
N TRP A 65 7.55 2.16 24.41
CA TRP A 65 8.92 2.15 24.92
C TRP A 65 9.12 1.14 26.06
N GLY A 66 8.05 0.72 26.74
CA GLY A 66 8.10 -0.16 27.91
C GLY A 66 8.35 0.62 29.20
N VAL A 67 8.02 1.91 29.24
CA VAL A 67 8.12 2.74 30.45
C VAL A 67 7.19 2.17 31.52
N ASN A 68 7.67 2.06 32.75
CA ASN A 68 6.83 1.64 33.87
C ASN A 68 5.91 2.79 34.32
N VAL A 69 4.77 2.94 33.64
CA VAL A 69 3.79 4.03 33.86
C VAL A 69 3.31 4.12 35.32
N SER A 70 3.28 3.00 36.04
CA SER A 70 2.86 2.97 37.45
C SER A 70 3.78 3.76 38.39
N LEU A 71 5.08 3.91 38.05
CA LEU A 71 6.01 4.76 38.82
C LEU A 71 5.59 6.23 38.79
N GLY A 72 4.87 6.65 37.73
CA GLY A 72 4.33 7.99 37.62
C GLY A 72 3.17 8.28 38.56
N ARG A 73 2.59 7.24 39.21
CA ARG A 73 1.41 7.34 40.09
C ARG A 73 0.25 8.12 39.44
N PRO A 74 -0.19 7.75 38.22
CA PRO A 74 -1.20 8.51 37.49
C PRO A 74 -2.59 8.39 38.10
N VAL A 75 -3.38 9.44 37.95
CA VAL A 75 -4.84 9.35 37.97
C VAL A 75 -5.32 9.15 36.52
N ILE A 76 -6.14 8.13 36.29
CA ILE A 76 -6.78 7.93 34.97
C ILE A 76 -7.98 8.85 34.88
N LEU A 77 -7.95 9.79 33.95
CA LEU A 77 -9.03 10.75 33.76
C LEU A 77 -10.24 10.12 33.09
N GLN A 78 -11.41 10.44 33.61
CA GLN A 78 -12.71 9.97 33.14
C GLN A 78 -13.59 11.09 32.58
N LYS A 79 -13.33 12.36 32.93
CA LYS A 79 -14.15 13.50 32.51
C LYS A 79 -13.33 14.79 32.40
N LEU A 80 -13.86 15.74 31.63
CA LEU A 80 -13.56 17.17 31.77
C LEU A 80 -14.83 17.88 32.25
N ILE A 81 -14.73 18.74 33.26
CA ILE A 81 -15.90 19.40 33.85
C ILE A 81 -15.66 20.91 33.89
N SER A 82 -16.62 21.69 33.39
CA SER A 82 -16.62 23.15 33.50
C SER A 82 -17.68 23.58 34.50
N HIS A 83 -17.32 24.52 35.36
CA HIS A 83 -18.13 25.08 36.43
C HIS A 83 -18.32 26.59 36.22
N ASP A 84 -19.45 27.09 36.69
CA ASP A 84 -19.67 28.51 36.86
C ASP A 84 -18.70 29.09 37.89
N TRP A 85 -18.17 30.29 37.61
CA TRP A 85 -17.16 30.96 38.43
C TRP A 85 -17.64 31.25 39.86
N LYS A 86 -18.88 31.70 40.01
CA LYS A 86 -19.40 32.24 41.28
C LYS A 86 -20.13 31.18 42.10
N THR A 87 -20.87 30.31 41.43
CA THR A 87 -21.77 29.35 42.07
C THR A 87 -21.17 27.94 42.17
N GLY A 88 -20.15 27.63 41.36
CA GLY A 88 -19.59 26.28 41.27
C GLY A 88 -20.49 25.27 40.55
N GLU A 89 -21.66 25.68 40.04
CA GLU A 89 -22.58 24.80 39.31
C GLU A 89 -21.95 24.28 38.02
N VAL A 90 -22.18 23.01 37.70
CA VAL A 90 -21.66 22.39 36.48
C VAL A 90 -22.34 22.95 35.24
N GLN A 91 -21.56 23.52 34.32
CA GLN A 91 -22.01 24.11 33.07
C GLN A 91 -21.74 23.20 31.86
N ASN A 92 -20.68 22.40 31.90
CA ASN A 92 -20.30 21.51 30.80
C ASN A 92 -19.61 20.26 31.32
N VAL A 93 -19.90 19.10 30.73
CA VAL A 93 -19.20 17.85 30.98
C VAL A 93 -18.83 17.25 29.64
N TYR A 94 -17.55 16.93 29.46
CA TYR A 94 -17.08 16.09 28.36
C TYR A 94 -16.68 14.74 28.93
N ASP A 95 -17.36 13.68 28.48
CA ASP A 95 -17.12 12.31 28.93
C ASP A 95 -15.86 11.73 28.26
N LEU A 96 -15.03 11.05 29.05
CA LEU A 96 -13.83 10.33 28.62
C LEU A 96 -13.88 8.84 29.06
N ALA A 97 -15.03 8.33 29.51
CA ALA A 97 -15.16 6.95 29.96
C ALA A 97 -14.79 5.93 28.85
N ASP A 98 -15.11 6.24 27.60
CA ASP A 98 -14.79 5.41 26.42
C ASP A 98 -13.41 5.70 25.81
N TYR A 99 -12.59 6.55 26.44
CA TYR A 99 -11.36 7.08 25.84
C TYR A 99 -10.35 5.98 25.49
N LYS A 100 -10.18 4.98 26.37
CA LYS A 100 -9.30 3.83 26.11
C LYS A 100 -9.83 2.96 24.98
N ASP A 101 -11.14 2.74 24.92
CA ASP A 101 -11.74 1.90 23.87
C ASP A 101 -11.61 2.57 22.50
N ARG A 102 -11.75 3.90 22.45
CA ARG A 102 -11.57 4.69 21.22
C ARG A 102 -10.12 4.72 20.74
N TRP A 103 -9.17 4.95 21.65
CA TRP A 103 -7.79 5.30 21.28
C TRP A 103 -6.74 4.25 21.63
N GLY A 104 -7.13 3.15 22.29
CA GLY A 104 -6.24 2.08 22.76
C GLY A 104 -5.48 2.41 24.05
N TYR A 105 -5.43 3.68 24.45
CA TYR A 105 -4.60 4.17 25.56
C TYR A 105 -5.42 5.05 26.51
N VAL A 106 -5.05 5.04 27.79
CA VAL A 106 -5.70 5.86 28.82
C VAL A 106 -5.20 7.30 28.80
N TYR A 107 -6.02 8.24 29.29
CA TYR A 107 -5.62 9.61 29.58
C TYR A 107 -5.09 9.70 31.01
N ASN A 108 -3.77 9.82 31.17
CA ASN A 108 -3.11 9.92 32.47
C ASN A 108 -2.99 11.37 32.95
N MET A 109 -3.17 11.59 34.25
CA MET A 109 -2.75 12.80 34.95
C MET A 109 -1.67 12.44 35.98
N PHE A 110 -0.47 12.95 35.78
CA PHE A 110 0.69 12.70 36.64
C PHE A 110 0.99 13.89 37.54
N HIS A 111 1.72 13.64 38.62
CA HIS A 111 2.47 14.71 39.28
C HIS A 111 3.84 14.84 38.57
N ARG A 112 4.26 16.04 38.20
CA ARG A 112 5.43 16.29 37.34
C ARG A 112 6.69 15.59 37.85
N VAL A 113 6.95 15.63 39.16
CA VAL A 113 8.09 14.97 39.79
C VAL A 113 8.04 13.44 39.57
N ASN A 114 6.86 12.82 39.68
CA ASN A 114 6.74 11.37 39.49
C ASN A 114 6.82 10.98 38.01
N MET A 115 6.30 11.81 37.10
CA MET A 115 6.51 11.62 35.66
C MET A 115 8.01 11.74 35.29
N HIS A 116 8.73 12.66 35.94
CA HIS A 116 10.17 12.82 35.76
C HIS A 116 10.93 11.59 36.28
N GLU A 117 10.66 11.13 37.51
CA GLU A 117 11.24 9.91 38.09
C GLU A 117 11.01 8.68 37.18
N MET A 118 9.79 8.51 36.70
CA MET A 118 9.39 7.43 35.79
C MET A 118 10.22 7.46 34.48
N LEU A 119 10.39 8.62 33.87
CA LEU A 119 11.18 8.76 32.64
C LEU A 119 12.68 8.68 32.91
N MET A 120 13.14 9.12 34.08
CA MET A 120 14.53 9.00 34.52
C MET A 120 14.92 7.54 34.66
N ASP A 121 14.07 6.74 35.31
CA ASP A 121 14.22 5.28 35.39
C ASP A 121 14.28 4.66 33.99
N SER A 122 13.38 5.04 33.08
CA SER A 122 13.40 4.53 31.71
C SER A 122 14.66 4.93 30.92
N ALA A 123 15.14 6.16 31.10
CA ALA A 123 16.29 6.69 30.36
C ALA A 123 17.61 6.09 30.86
N THR A 124 17.77 5.96 32.19
CA THR A 124 19.07 5.69 32.84
C THR A 124 19.11 4.35 33.59
N GLY A 125 17.97 3.70 33.78
CA GLY A 125 17.88 2.43 34.51
C GLY A 125 18.42 1.24 33.71
N PRO A 126 18.98 0.22 34.39
CA PRO A 126 19.58 -0.95 33.75
C PRO A 126 18.55 -1.94 33.19
N ASN A 127 17.29 -1.88 33.64
CA ASN A 127 16.26 -2.88 33.36
C ASN A 127 15.45 -2.62 32.06
N HIS A 128 15.85 -1.63 31.26
CA HIS A 128 15.14 -1.23 30.03
C HIS A 128 15.95 -1.60 28.78
N SER A 129 15.29 -1.72 27.63
CA SER A 129 15.96 -2.06 26.36
C SER A 129 17.01 -1.02 25.96
N GLY A 130 18.13 -1.47 25.39
CA GLY A 130 19.23 -0.60 24.96
C GLY A 130 20.20 -0.23 26.08
N ILE A 131 21.26 0.52 25.72
CA ILE A 131 22.32 0.93 26.65
C ILE A 131 21.78 2.02 27.57
N PRO A 132 21.91 1.91 28.91
CA PRO A 132 21.48 2.97 29.82
C PRO A 132 22.12 4.32 29.50
N GLY A 133 21.29 5.37 29.44
CA GLY A 133 21.77 6.73 29.23
C GLY A 133 22.59 7.24 30.41
N ILE A 134 23.60 8.07 30.13
CA ILE A 134 24.46 8.67 31.14
C ILE A 134 23.95 10.07 31.47
N LEU A 135 23.54 10.31 32.72
CA LEU A 135 23.15 11.64 33.19
C LEU A 135 24.33 12.36 33.83
N LYS A 136 24.56 13.61 33.42
CA LYS A 136 25.57 14.52 33.97
C LYS A 136 24.91 15.84 34.40
N CYS A 137 24.86 16.07 35.70
CA CYS A 137 24.33 17.30 36.32
C CYS A 137 25.40 18.38 36.43
N ASN A 138 25.00 19.64 36.58
CA ASN A 138 25.88 20.83 36.59
C ASN A 138 26.64 21.07 35.27
N TYR A 139 26.03 20.69 34.14
CA TYR A 139 26.53 20.88 32.78
C TYR A 139 25.64 21.88 32.02
N ARG A 140 25.77 23.17 32.34
CA ARG A 140 25.10 24.22 31.57
C ARG A 140 25.82 24.48 30.26
N CYS A 141 25.15 24.24 29.14
CA CYS A 141 25.68 24.52 27.81
C CYS A 141 25.88 26.03 27.61
N SER A 142 27.05 26.43 27.13
CA SER A 142 27.37 27.82 26.76
C SER A 142 27.43 27.99 25.24
N GLU A 143 28.07 27.07 24.53
CA GLU A 143 28.30 27.15 23.08
C GLU A 143 28.23 25.77 22.42
N ILE A 144 27.80 25.73 21.16
CA ILE A 144 27.75 24.52 20.33
C ILE A 144 28.34 24.81 18.95
N ASP A 145 29.40 24.09 18.60
CA ASP A 145 29.85 23.94 17.22
C ASP A 145 29.17 22.70 16.61
N HIS A 146 28.02 22.93 15.98
CA HIS A 146 27.20 21.87 15.38
C HIS A 146 27.91 21.19 14.19
N ARG A 147 28.88 21.83 13.52
CA ARG A 147 29.61 21.21 12.40
C ARG A 147 30.60 20.17 12.89
N ARG A 148 31.26 20.45 14.01
CA ARG A 148 32.24 19.54 14.63
C ARG A 148 31.63 18.61 15.68
N GLY A 149 30.38 18.85 16.06
CA GLY A 149 29.67 18.13 17.11
C GLY A 149 30.22 18.42 18.51
N ILE A 150 30.79 19.61 18.73
CA ILE A 150 31.45 19.99 20.00
C ILE A 150 30.51 20.88 20.82
N ILE A 151 30.34 20.53 22.09
CA ILE A 151 29.59 21.30 23.08
C ILE A 151 30.57 21.82 24.13
N THR A 152 30.49 23.11 24.44
CA THR A 152 31.21 23.74 25.55
C THR A 152 30.24 24.03 26.68
N PHE A 153 30.66 23.72 27.91
CA PHE A 153 29.87 23.93 29.12
C PHE A 153 30.49 25.02 30.01
N GLU A 154 29.67 25.68 30.83
CA GLU A 154 30.11 26.75 31.74
C GLU A 154 31.13 26.27 32.79
N ASN A 155 31.16 24.97 33.09
CA ASN A 155 32.15 24.35 33.99
C ASN A 155 33.53 24.14 33.32
N GLY A 156 33.72 24.62 32.09
CA GLY A 156 34.98 24.53 31.33
C GLY A 156 35.19 23.20 30.60
N VAL A 157 34.29 22.23 30.75
CA VAL A 157 34.37 20.94 30.06
C VAL A 157 33.89 21.09 28.61
N GLN A 158 34.49 20.33 27.70
CA GLN A 158 34.01 20.13 26.34
C GLN A 158 33.67 18.66 26.09
N ALA A 159 32.65 18.41 25.27
CA ALA A 159 32.25 17.08 24.83
C ALA A 159 32.00 17.03 23.33
N LYS A 160 32.25 15.89 22.69
CA LYS A 160 32.04 15.68 21.27
C LYS A 160 31.06 14.53 21.03
N HIS A 161 30.04 14.76 20.19
CA HIS A 161 29.01 13.79 19.86
C HIS A 161 28.68 13.80 18.35
N ASP A 162 28.04 12.74 17.86
CA ASP A 162 27.57 12.62 16.48
C ASP A 162 26.30 13.45 16.23
N LEU A 163 25.39 13.50 17.21
CA LEU A 163 24.09 14.16 17.14
C LEU A 163 23.86 14.96 18.44
N ILE A 164 23.38 16.19 18.31
CA ILE A 164 23.09 17.07 19.43
C ILE A 164 21.61 17.46 19.44
N ILE A 165 20.95 17.24 20.57
CA ILE A 165 19.51 17.49 20.74
C ILE A 165 19.32 18.49 21.88
N GLY A 166 18.82 19.68 21.55
CA GLY A 166 18.42 20.70 22.52
C GLY A 166 17.04 20.41 23.11
N ALA A 167 17.01 20.04 24.38
CA ALA A 167 15.82 19.85 25.20
C ALA A 167 15.85 20.76 26.45
N ASP A 168 16.52 21.91 26.34
CA ASP A 168 16.86 22.85 27.42
C ASP A 168 15.77 23.94 27.66
N GLY A 169 14.56 23.66 27.18
CA GLY A 169 13.34 24.38 27.51
C GLY A 169 13.20 25.78 26.89
N ILE A 170 12.25 26.55 27.41
CA ILE A 170 11.88 27.86 26.85
C ILE A 170 13.06 28.86 26.78
N GLY A 171 14.05 28.72 27.66
CA GLY A 171 15.27 29.54 27.71
C GLY A 171 16.43 29.05 26.84
N SER A 172 16.16 28.11 25.93
CA SER A 172 17.16 27.34 25.19
C SER A 172 18.38 28.14 24.70
N GLN A 173 19.57 27.68 25.11
CA GLN A 173 20.86 28.06 24.55
C GLN A 173 21.07 27.36 23.21
N VAL A 174 20.68 26.10 23.07
CA VAL A 174 20.84 25.35 21.81
C VAL A 174 20.12 26.08 20.67
N ARG A 175 18.86 26.47 20.86
CA ARG A 175 18.11 27.27 19.89
C ARG A 175 18.85 28.53 19.46
N ARG A 176 19.50 29.24 20.39
CA ARG A 176 20.31 30.43 20.08
C ARG A 176 21.53 30.09 19.24
N THR A 177 22.22 28.98 19.52
CA THR A 177 23.36 28.52 18.71
C THR A 177 22.97 28.08 17.29
N LEU A 178 21.71 27.69 17.06
CA LEU A 178 21.17 27.44 15.72
C LEU A 178 20.80 28.74 14.96
N GLY A 179 21.01 29.93 15.56
CA GLY A 179 20.68 31.22 14.96
C GLY A 179 19.20 31.60 15.04
N ILE A 180 18.40 30.89 15.85
CA ILE A 180 16.97 31.14 15.97
C ILE A 180 16.73 32.19 17.07
N ILE A 181 16.22 33.35 16.66
CA ILE A 181 15.81 34.44 17.56
C ILE A 181 14.30 34.35 17.80
N PRO A 182 13.84 34.04 19.04
CA PRO A 182 12.41 33.91 19.30
C PRO A 182 11.67 35.24 19.18
N ASN A 183 10.64 35.28 18.33
CA ASN A 183 9.60 36.31 18.42
C ASN A 183 8.60 35.89 19.52
N ARG A 184 8.71 36.54 20.69
CA ARG A 184 7.85 36.27 21.84
C ARG A 184 7.32 37.57 22.46
N LYS A 185 6.13 37.49 23.03
CA LYS A 185 5.53 38.56 23.86
C LYS A 185 5.05 38.00 25.19
N GLN A 186 5.06 38.83 26.23
CA GLN A 186 4.43 38.47 27.50
C GLN A 186 2.91 38.27 27.28
N SER A 187 2.35 37.27 27.92
CA SER A 187 0.91 37.02 27.88
C SER A 187 0.14 38.12 28.64
N THR A 188 -1.09 38.39 28.20
CA THR A 188 -2.05 39.22 28.95
C THR A 188 -2.59 38.52 30.19
N SER A 189 -2.26 37.24 30.38
CA SER A 189 -2.59 36.42 31.54
C SER A 189 -1.35 36.10 32.39
N HIS A 190 -1.52 36.15 33.71
CA HIS A 190 -0.61 35.64 34.73
C HIS A 190 -1.19 34.36 35.35
N CYS A 191 -0.34 33.51 35.91
CA CYS A 191 -0.75 32.26 36.56
C CYS A 191 -0.11 32.14 37.93
N LEU A 192 -0.91 31.77 38.93
CA LEU A 192 -0.43 31.24 40.20
C LEU A 192 -0.75 29.73 40.24
N HIS A 193 0.24 28.93 40.63
CA HIS A 193 0.07 27.50 40.87
C HIS A 193 0.11 27.23 42.36
N CYS A 194 -0.77 26.36 42.86
CA CYS A 194 -0.78 25.95 44.26
C CYS A 194 -1.29 24.51 44.41
N ILE A 195 -1.04 23.91 45.58
CA ILE A 195 -1.45 22.54 45.89
C ILE A 195 -2.06 22.42 47.28
N ILE A 196 -2.93 21.43 47.46
CA ILE A 196 -3.37 20.95 48.77
C ILE A 196 -3.35 19.42 48.78
N ALA A 197 -2.86 18.83 49.88
CA ALA A 197 -2.86 17.38 50.00
C ALA A 197 -4.29 16.88 50.29
N THR A 198 -4.74 15.85 49.60
CA THR A 198 -6.09 15.28 49.75
C THR A 198 -6.36 14.78 51.17
N LYS A 199 -5.31 14.35 51.90
CA LYS A 199 -5.41 14.03 53.33
C LYS A 199 -5.86 15.23 54.17
N ASP A 200 -5.41 16.44 53.83
CA ASP A 200 -5.74 17.67 54.54
C ASP A 200 -7.11 18.19 54.14
N VAL A 201 -7.48 18.07 52.85
CA VAL A 201 -8.86 18.28 52.37
C VAL A 201 -9.86 17.46 53.21
N ARG A 202 -9.60 16.16 53.36
CA ARG A 202 -10.46 15.26 54.15
C ARG A 202 -10.44 15.57 55.64
N ARG A 203 -9.27 15.86 56.21
CA ARG A 203 -9.10 16.20 57.64
C ARG A 203 -9.86 17.47 58.01
N LEU A 204 -9.89 18.45 57.12
CA LEU A 204 -10.54 19.74 57.32
C LEU A 204 -12.03 19.74 56.93
N GLY A 205 -12.56 18.62 56.41
CA GLY A 205 -13.95 18.52 55.97
C GLY A 205 -14.26 19.32 54.71
N LEU A 206 -13.25 19.60 53.88
CA LEU A 206 -13.38 20.33 52.62
C LEU A 206 -13.87 19.40 51.50
N THR A 207 -14.38 20.00 50.42
CA THR A 207 -14.89 19.27 49.25
C THR A 207 -13.75 18.53 48.52
N ASP A 208 -13.79 17.20 48.55
CA ASP A 208 -12.80 16.34 47.88
C ASP A 208 -13.12 16.16 46.39
N LEU A 209 -12.57 17.06 45.55
CA LEU A 209 -12.72 16.99 44.10
C LEU A 209 -11.98 15.81 43.43
N SER A 210 -11.05 15.14 44.13
CA SER A 210 -10.23 14.07 43.51
C SER A 210 -11.05 12.84 43.10
N VAL A 211 -12.19 12.62 43.76
CA VAL A 211 -13.10 11.50 43.53
C VAL A 211 -13.72 11.49 42.13
N ASN A 212 -13.75 12.64 41.46
CA ASN A 212 -14.33 12.79 40.13
C ASN A 212 -13.43 12.22 39.01
N SER A 213 -12.13 12.01 39.30
CA SER A 213 -11.14 11.62 38.28
C SER A 213 -11.21 12.51 37.03
N ALA A 214 -11.32 13.82 37.24
CA ALA A 214 -11.56 14.80 36.20
C ALA A 214 -10.52 15.93 36.21
N ILE A 215 -10.37 16.60 35.07
CA ILE A 215 -9.84 17.97 35.06
C ILE A 215 -11.03 18.91 35.14
N GLU A 216 -11.03 19.79 36.13
CA GLU A 216 -12.15 20.69 36.39
C GLU A 216 -11.73 22.14 36.15
N PHE A 217 -12.65 22.94 35.61
CA PHE A 217 -12.42 24.30 35.16
C PHE A 217 -13.46 25.23 35.74
N TRP A 218 -13.04 26.38 36.28
CA TRP A 218 -13.94 27.48 36.66
C TRP A 218 -13.66 28.68 35.75
N GLY A 219 -14.71 29.26 35.17
CA GLY A 219 -14.58 30.37 34.24
C GLY A 219 -14.04 29.96 32.87
N GLY A 220 -13.15 30.77 32.30
CA GLY A 220 -12.52 30.51 30.99
C GLY A 220 -13.27 31.05 29.78
N GLN A 221 -14.36 31.81 29.97
CA GLN A 221 -14.96 32.67 28.94
C GLN A 221 -14.31 34.06 28.99
N GLY A 222 -13.00 34.09 28.78
CA GLY A 222 -12.12 35.21 29.07
C GLY A 222 -10.79 34.75 29.69
N ILE A 223 -10.03 35.68 30.26
CA ILE A 223 -8.71 35.40 30.84
C ILE A 223 -8.81 34.65 32.18
N ASP A 224 -9.80 34.99 33.00
CA ASP A 224 -9.99 34.39 34.32
C ASP A 224 -10.38 32.92 34.20
N LYS A 225 -9.52 32.05 34.73
CA LYS A 225 -9.70 30.60 34.66
C LYS A 225 -8.97 29.91 35.79
N ILE A 226 -9.65 29.03 36.51
CA ILE A 226 -9.00 28.11 37.43
C ILE A 226 -9.08 26.71 36.84
N VAL A 227 -7.98 25.96 36.93
CA VAL A 227 -7.89 24.58 36.51
C VAL A 227 -7.49 23.73 37.70
N PHE A 228 -8.34 22.78 38.07
CA PHE A 228 -8.06 21.76 39.06
C PHE A 228 -7.68 20.45 38.36
N SER A 229 -6.74 19.72 38.94
CA SER A 229 -6.53 18.32 38.59
C SER A 229 -6.00 17.49 39.76
N PRO A 230 -6.49 16.25 39.94
CA PRO A 230 -5.93 15.30 40.87
C PRO A 230 -4.68 14.65 40.28
N CYS A 231 -3.65 14.47 41.09
CA CYS A 231 -2.43 13.77 40.68
C CYS A 231 -1.84 12.95 41.83
N ARG A 232 -0.85 12.10 41.54
CA ARG A 232 -0.21 11.18 42.50
C ARG A 232 -1.26 10.27 43.17
N ASP A 233 -1.88 9.39 42.38
CA ASP A 233 -2.97 8.50 42.80
C ASP A 233 -4.16 9.21 43.49
N GLY A 234 -4.34 10.52 43.22
CA GLY A 234 -5.37 11.33 43.85
C GLY A 234 -5.02 11.78 45.26
N GLU A 235 -3.74 11.79 45.65
CA GLU A 235 -3.26 12.30 46.95
C GLU A 235 -3.02 13.81 46.96
N ILE A 236 -2.95 14.44 45.77
CA ILE A 236 -2.67 15.87 45.61
C ILE A 236 -3.72 16.52 44.70
N HIS A 237 -4.31 17.60 45.22
CA HIS A 237 -5.10 18.55 44.47
C HIS A 237 -4.18 19.65 43.94
N SER A 238 -4.03 19.76 42.63
CA SER A 238 -3.19 20.78 41.97
C SER A 238 -4.06 21.82 41.25
N PHE A 239 -3.78 23.10 41.48
CA PHE A 239 -4.53 24.21 40.89
C PHE A 239 -3.64 25.12 40.05
N TYR A 240 -4.15 25.55 38.91
CA TYR A 240 -3.62 26.65 38.12
C TYR A 240 -4.64 27.77 38.06
N CYS A 241 -4.27 28.92 38.59
CA CYS A 241 -5.16 30.05 38.80
C CYS A 241 -4.72 31.20 37.90
N PHE A 242 -5.44 31.38 36.80
CA PHE A 242 -5.13 32.34 35.76
C PHE A 242 -6.00 33.59 35.87
N PHE A 243 -5.35 34.75 35.73
CA PHE A 243 -5.98 36.08 35.85
C PHE A 243 -5.25 37.11 34.97
N PRO A 244 -5.82 38.30 34.73
CA PRO A 244 -5.17 39.37 33.98
C PRO A 244 -3.82 39.81 34.58
N THR A 245 -2.79 39.93 33.74
CA THR A 245 -1.45 40.38 34.14
C THR A 245 -1.46 41.74 34.84
N ALA A 246 -2.41 42.62 34.51
CA ALA A 246 -2.55 43.94 35.14
C ALA A 246 -2.88 43.90 36.64
N LEU A 247 -3.38 42.76 37.16
CA LEU A 247 -3.68 42.55 38.58
C LEU A 247 -2.50 41.91 39.35
N SER A 248 -1.43 41.53 38.66
CA SER A 248 -0.25 40.95 39.30
C SER A 248 0.57 42.04 40.00
N LYS A 249 0.91 41.83 41.28
CA LYS A 249 1.79 42.72 42.06
C LYS A 249 3.25 42.66 41.59
N ASN A 250 3.68 41.51 41.06
CA ASN A 250 5.06 41.24 40.67
C ASN A 250 5.18 40.75 39.21
N PRO A 251 4.82 41.58 38.21
CA PRO A 251 4.88 41.17 36.80
C PRO A 251 6.31 40.90 36.28
N GLY A 252 7.35 41.25 37.05
CA GLY A 252 8.77 41.26 36.66
C GLY A 252 9.78 40.43 37.48
N GLU A 253 9.47 39.96 38.70
CA GLU A 253 10.47 39.38 39.65
C GLU A 253 10.43 37.85 39.83
N GLY A 254 11.57 37.23 40.16
CA GLY A 254 11.97 35.83 39.88
C GLY A 254 11.10 34.68 40.44
N TRP A 255 11.41 33.46 40.02
CA TRP A 255 10.66 32.21 40.28
C TRP A 255 10.66 31.70 41.74
N SER A 256 11.28 32.44 42.68
CA SER A 256 11.75 31.92 43.97
C SER A 256 11.14 32.60 45.20
N HIS A 257 9.98 33.25 45.05
CA HIS A 257 9.26 33.85 46.17
C HIS A 257 8.00 33.03 46.45
N THR A 258 7.87 32.57 47.69
CA THR A 258 6.63 31.98 48.21
C THR A 258 5.60 33.10 48.32
N ILE A 259 4.42 32.87 47.74
CA ILE A 259 3.31 33.82 47.76
C ILE A 259 2.36 33.42 48.88
N ASP A 260 1.83 34.41 49.62
CA ASP A 260 0.86 34.15 50.68
C ASP A 260 -0.55 33.95 50.09
N VAL A 261 -1.42 33.29 50.85
CA VAL A 261 -2.80 32.96 50.44
C VAL A 261 -3.60 34.22 50.08
N GLU A 262 -3.35 35.34 50.76
CA GLU A 262 -4.02 36.61 50.48
C GLU A 262 -3.73 37.12 49.06
N GLU A 263 -2.49 37.01 48.58
CA GLU A 263 -2.11 37.39 47.22
C GLU A 263 -2.63 36.37 46.18
N LEU A 264 -2.78 35.10 46.55
CA LEU A 264 -3.50 34.13 45.71
C LEU A 264 -4.95 34.53 45.50
N LEU A 265 -5.65 34.99 46.53
CA LEU A 265 -7.09 35.25 46.47
C LEU A 265 -7.47 36.61 45.86
N GLU A 266 -6.60 37.61 45.99
CA GLU A 266 -6.85 39.00 45.58
C GLU A 266 -7.39 39.17 44.14
N PRO A 267 -6.93 38.43 43.11
CA PRO A 267 -7.42 38.61 41.74
C PRO A 267 -8.84 38.07 41.49
N PHE A 268 -9.38 37.19 42.35
CA PHE A 268 -10.49 36.29 41.98
C PHE A 268 -11.89 36.72 42.43
N GLY A 269 -12.01 37.84 43.16
CA GLY A 269 -13.30 38.46 43.50
C GLY A 269 -14.29 37.48 44.16
N ASN A 270 -15.54 37.45 43.68
CA ASN A 270 -16.57 36.53 44.17
C ASN A 270 -16.40 35.14 43.52
N LEU A 271 -15.61 34.28 44.15
CA LEU A 271 -15.40 32.89 43.75
C LEU A 271 -16.38 31.95 44.47
N ASP A 272 -16.65 30.78 43.88
CA ASP A 272 -17.32 29.65 44.55
C ASP A 272 -16.73 29.40 45.96
N SER A 273 -17.60 29.23 46.95
CA SER A 273 -17.22 29.06 48.34
C SER A 273 -16.39 27.80 48.57
N ASN A 274 -16.68 26.70 47.86
CA ASN A 274 -15.90 25.47 48.03
C ASN A 274 -14.45 25.66 47.57
N LEU A 275 -14.26 26.36 46.45
CA LEU A 275 -12.95 26.66 45.91
C LEU A 275 -12.18 27.67 46.76
N LEU A 276 -12.89 28.66 47.33
CA LEU A 276 -12.32 29.59 48.30
C LEU A 276 -11.76 28.87 49.53
N ASP A 277 -12.51 27.94 50.12
CA ASP A 277 -12.08 27.18 51.29
C ASP A 277 -10.85 26.30 50.98
N LEU A 278 -10.79 25.73 49.78
CA LEU A 278 -9.61 24.98 49.30
C LEU A 278 -8.39 25.89 49.19
N PHE A 279 -8.53 27.08 48.60
CA PHE A 279 -7.43 28.03 48.41
C PHE A 279 -6.92 28.61 49.73
N GLN A 280 -7.79 28.82 50.72
CA GLN A 280 -7.37 29.26 52.06
C GLN A 280 -6.43 28.27 52.75
N ASN A 281 -6.46 27.01 52.34
CA ASN A 281 -5.66 25.92 52.89
C ASN A 281 -4.59 25.40 51.91
N SER A 282 -4.42 26.08 50.77
CA SER A 282 -3.41 25.74 49.77
C SER A 282 -2.01 26.11 50.24
N THR A 283 -1.04 25.37 49.72
CA THR A 283 0.39 25.51 50.01
C THR A 283 1.19 25.52 48.71
N ASP A 284 2.50 25.75 48.81
CA ASP A 284 3.44 25.81 47.68
C ASP A 284 2.97 26.74 46.55
N ILE A 285 2.49 27.94 46.92
CA ILE A 285 1.96 28.93 45.98
C ILE A 285 3.12 29.57 45.21
N LYS A 286 3.13 29.41 43.89
CA LYS A 286 4.21 29.82 43.00
C LYS A 286 3.70 30.57 41.77
N PRO A 287 4.38 31.65 41.33
CA PRO A 287 4.03 32.34 40.10
C PRO A 287 4.58 31.62 38.87
N TRP A 288 3.77 31.58 37.80
CA TRP A 288 4.17 31.04 36.50
C TRP A 288 4.01 32.07 35.40
N ARG A 289 5.13 32.49 34.83
CA ARG A 289 5.15 33.46 33.74
C ARG A 289 4.75 32.82 32.42
N LEU A 290 3.80 33.46 31.74
CA LEU A 290 3.29 33.01 30.45
C LEU A 290 3.81 33.90 29.32
N PHE A 291 4.35 33.27 28.28
CA PHE A 291 4.79 33.94 27.06
C PHE A 291 4.12 33.31 25.85
N VAL A 292 3.69 34.16 24.92
CA VAL A 292 3.21 33.73 23.60
C VAL A 292 4.38 33.81 22.63
N HIS A 293 4.74 32.67 22.05
CA HIS A 293 5.79 32.55 21.05
C HIS A 293 5.15 32.37 19.67
N GLN A 294 5.77 32.96 18.64
CA GLN A 294 5.47 32.59 17.25
C GLN A 294 6.21 31.30 16.86
N PRO A 295 5.66 30.48 15.94
CA PRO A 295 6.36 29.33 15.39
C PRO A 295 7.74 29.69 14.83
N TYR A 296 8.75 28.88 15.12
CA TYR A 296 10.11 29.14 14.64
C TYR A 296 10.31 28.72 13.19
N PRO A 297 11.18 29.40 12.42
CA PRO A 297 11.38 29.12 11.00
C PRO A 297 12.07 27.78 10.73
N THR A 298 12.90 27.28 11.66
CA THR A 298 13.54 25.96 11.58
C THR A 298 13.78 25.42 12.99
N TRP A 299 13.94 24.10 13.10
CA TRP A 299 14.28 23.38 14.33
C TRP A 299 15.61 22.64 14.23
N THR A 300 16.30 22.71 13.09
CA THR A 300 17.45 21.86 12.77
C THR A 300 18.56 22.64 12.08
N GLN A 301 19.80 22.27 12.33
CA GLN A 301 20.97 22.81 11.63
C GLN A 301 22.10 21.77 11.65
N GLY A 302 22.41 21.18 10.49
CA GLY A 302 23.38 20.09 10.40
C GLY A 302 22.96 18.91 11.30
N PRO A 303 23.88 18.32 12.08
CA PRO A 303 23.58 17.23 13.02
C PRO A 303 23.08 17.74 14.39
N ALA A 304 22.43 18.90 14.45
CA ALA A 304 21.85 19.45 15.66
C ALA A 304 20.37 19.79 15.47
N CYS A 305 19.55 19.57 16.51
CA CYS A 305 18.13 19.93 16.51
C CYS A 305 17.65 20.40 17.88
N ILE A 306 16.43 20.92 17.93
CA ILE A 306 15.69 21.26 19.16
C ILE A 306 14.35 20.51 19.23
N LEU A 307 13.88 20.22 20.44
CA LEU A 307 12.60 19.57 20.71
C LEU A 307 11.89 20.16 21.94
N GLY A 308 10.62 19.81 22.13
CA GLY A 308 9.81 20.30 23.26
C GLY A 308 9.77 21.82 23.34
N ASP A 309 9.79 22.37 24.55
CA ASP A 309 9.77 23.84 24.78
C ASP A 309 10.97 24.59 24.18
N ALA A 310 12.06 23.90 23.82
CA ALA A 310 13.13 24.54 23.06
C ALA A 310 12.66 24.88 21.62
N ALA A 311 11.80 24.05 21.03
CA ALA A 311 11.30 24.15 19.66
C ALA A 311 9.90 24.77 19.53
N HIS A 312 8.96 24.46 20.42
CA HIS A 312 7.55 24.87 20.35
C HIS A 312 6.95 25.20 21.72
N PRO A 313 7.53 26.17 22.47
CA PRO A 313 6.99 26.55 23.77
C PRO A 313 5.56 27.11 23.62
N MET A 314 4.61 26.59 24.38
CA MET A 314 3.18 26.91 24.25
C MET A 314 2.56 27.31 25.59
N LEU A 315 1.43 28.02 25.52
CA LEU A 315 0.59 28.21 26.70
C LEU A 315 0.03 26.85 27.17
N PRO A 316 -0.21 26.64 28.48
CA PRO A 316 -0.56 25.33 29.02
C PRO A 316 -2.00 24.88 28.74
N ASP A 317 -2.79 25.70 28.03
CA ASP A 317 -4.25 25.60 27.92
C ASP A 317 -4.80 24.37 27.19
N GLN A 318 -4.00 23.71 26.34
CA GLN A 318 -4.37 22.41 25.74
C GLN A 318 -3.82 21.23 26.55
N SER A 319 -2.99 21.46 27.57
CA SER A 319 -2.29 20.43 28.35
C SER A 319 -1.42 19.48 27.49
N GLN A 320 -0.87 19.98 26.37
CA GLN A 320 -0.18 19.17 25.36
C GLN A 320 1.35 19.37 25.28
N GLY A 321 1.95 20.31 26.03
CA GLY A 321 3.39 20.60 25.91
C GLY A 321 4.28 19.37 26.12
N ALA A 322 4.06 18.60 27.18
CA ALA A 322 4.81 17.37 27.43
C ALA A 322 4.50 16.26 26.40
N CYS A 323 3.24 16.07 26.02
CA CYS A 323 2.89 15.12 24.97
C CYS A 323 3.60 15.44 23.65
N GLN A 324 3.64 16.72 23.24
CA GLN A 324 4.36 17.11 22.02
C GLN A 324 5.87 16.84 22.13
N ALA A 325 6.49 17.03 23.31
CA ALA A 325 7.88 16.66 23.53
C ALA A 325 8.11 15.13 23.48
N ILE A 326 7.16 14.33 23.96
CA ILE A 326 7.18 12.86 23.84
C ILE A 326 7.04 12.45 22.36
N GLU A 327 6.13 13.07 21.62
CA GLU A 327 5.97 12.82 20.17
C GLU A 327 7.25 13.18 19.40
N ASP A 328 7.95 14.26 19.78
CA ASP A 328 9.24 14.61 19.18
C ASP A 328 10.29 13.54 19.42
N ALA A 329 10.40 13.09 20.67
CA ALA A 329 11.31 12.02 21.06
C ALA A 329 11.01 10.72 20.29
N ALA A 330 9.73 10.39 20.10
CA ALA A 330 9.31 9.25 19.30
C ALA A 330 9.73 9.38 17.83
N ALA A 331 9.46 10.53 17.21
CA ALA A 331 9.86 10.79 15.83
C ALA A 331 11.38 10.63 15.65
N LEU A 332 12.18 11.20 16.55
CA LEU A 332 13.65 11.08 16.50
C LEU A 332 14.11 9.61 16.65
N GLY A 333 13.58 8.87 17.62
CA GLY A 333 13.94 7.46 17.80
C GLY A 333 13.54 6.58 16.61
N ILE A 334 12.38 6.84 15.98
CA ILE A 334 11.96 6.14 14.77
C ILE A 334 12.90 6.45 13.61
N ILE A 335 13.16 7.74 13.35
CA ILE A 335 14.00 8.21 12.25
C ILE A 335 15.41 7.62 12.34
N PHE A 336 16.01 7.59 13.53
CA PHE A 336 17.36 7.07 13.72
C PHE A 336 17.43 5.56 14.01
N SER A 337 16.30 4.86 14.03
CA SER A 337 16.26 3.41 14.21
C SER A 337 16.93 2.62 13.08
N ARG A 338 17.23 1.35 13.34
CA ARG A 338 17.76 0.37 12.37
C ARG A 338 16.93 0.21 11.10
N ARG A 339 15.68 0.69 11.09
CA ARG A 339 14.77 0.63 9.95
C ARG A 339 15.15 1.59 8.83
N TYR A 340 15.86 2.68 9.15
CA TYR A 340 16.22 3.72 8.19
C TYR A 340 17.73 3.94 8.14
N SER A 341 18.21 4.54 7.05
CA SER A 341 19.64 4.76 6.79
C SER A 341 20.03 6.23 6.98
N PHE A 342 19.72 6.81 8.15
CA PHE A 342 20.03 8.21 8.50
C PHE A 342 21.22 8.37 9.47
N THR A 343 21.98 7.31 9.72
CA THR A 343 23.08 7.33 10.71
C THR A 343 24.47 7.25 10.08
N CYS A 344 24.58 6.95 8.78
CA CYS A 344 25.84 6.58 8.14
C CYS A 344 26.87 7.72 8.06
N SER A 345 26.41 8.96 7.96
CA SER A 345 27.25 10.18 7.88
C SER A 345 26.55 11.39 8.52
N SER A 346 27.29 12.47 8.77
CA SER A 346 26.72 13.73 9.28
C SER A 346 25.61 14.27 8.36
N ASP A 347 25.80 14.19 7.05
CA ASP A 347 24.79 14.61 6.07
C ASP A 347 23.54 13.74 6.12
N SER A 348 23.69 12.42 6.36
CA SER A 348 22.54 11.52 6.54
C SER A 348 21.77 11.85 7.83
N ILE A 349 22.48 12.26 8.90
CA ILE A 349 21.86 12.67 10.15
C ILE A 349 21.06 13.96 9.92
N ALA A 350 21.65 14.93 9.23
CA ALA A 350 20.97 16.17 8.88
C ALA A 350 19.70 15.91 8.04
N LYS A 351 19.74 14.98 7.08
CA LYS A 351 18.55 14.57 6.31
C LYS A 351 17.48 13.93 7.20
N GLY A 352 17.86 13.08 8.15
CA GLY A 352 16.93 12.53 9.14
C GLY A 352 16.27 13.62 9.98
N LEU A 353 17.04 14.61 10.44
CA LEU A 353 16.53 15.75 11.19
C LEU A 353 15.59 16.64 10.37
N GLN A 354 15.85 16.83 9.08
CA GLN A 354 14.93 17.53 8.18
C GLN A 354 13.56 16.85 8.12
N ILE A 355 13.52 15.51 8.08
CA ILE A 355 12.26 14.75 8.14
C ILE A 355 11.56 14.95 9.49
N TYR A 356 12.31 14.91 10.60
CA TYR A 356 11.77 15.21 11.93
C TYR A 356 11.07 16.58 11.95
N GLU A 357 11.74 17.62 11.44
CA GLU A 357 11.16 18.96 11.37
C GLU A 357 9.92 19.00 10.48
N GLN A 358 9.97 18.43 9.27
CA GLN A 358 8.85 18.42 8.33
C GLN A 358 7.59 17.76 8.91
N VAL A 359 7.76 16.70 9.70
CA VAL A 359 6.64 15.96 10.29
C VAL A 359 6.13 16.64 11.56
N ARG A 360 7.01 17.04 12.47
CA ARG A 360 6.62 17.48 13.81
C ARG A 360 6.26 18.96 13.89
N LYS A 361 6.89 19.82 13.08
CA LYS A 361 6.70 21.26 13.15
C LYS A 361 5.28 21.73 12.82
N PRO A 362 4.62 21.28 11.73
CA PRO A 362 3.25 21.71 11.45
C PRO A 362 2.28 21.33 12.57
N ARG A 363 2.44 20.12 13.12
CA ARG A 363 1.59 19.60 14.20
C ARG A 363 1.80 20.36 15.51
N ALA A 364 3.03 20.51 15.98
CA ALA A 364 3.28 21.22 17.24
C ALA A 364 2.91 22.72 17.14
N SER A 365 3.13 23.35 15.98
CA SER A 365 2.74 24.75 15.75
C SER A 365 1.23 24.92 15.80
N ARG A 366 0.46 23.98 15.23
CA ARG A 366 -1.00 23.98 15.34
C ARG A 366 -1.48 23.87 16.79
N VAL A 367 -0.85 23.02 17.59
CA VAL A 367 -1.16 22.90 19.03
C VAL A 367 -0.78 24.17 19.80
N GLN A 368 0.36 24.78 19.47
CA GLN A 368 0.80 26.06 20.05
C GLN A 368 -0.21 27.18 19.80
N GLU A 369 -0.68 27.33 18.55
CA GLU A 369 -1.70 28.31 18.18
C GLU A 369 -3.05 28.03 18.84
N ALA A 370 -3.48 26.76 18.88
CA ALA A 370 -4.72 26.36 19.55
C ALA A 370 -4.67 26.60 21.06
N SER A 371 -3.49 26.47 21.68
CA SER A 371 -3.29 26.81 23.09
C SER A 371 -3.44 28.31 23.36
N ALA A 372 -3.00 29.15 22.42
CA ALA A 372 -3.19 30.60 22.50
C ALA A 372 -4.68 30.98 22.49
N ARG A 373 -5.51 30.31 21.67
CA ARG A 373 -6.97 30.54 21.64
C ARG A 373 -7.67 30.01 22.88
N ALA A 374 -7.29 28.82 23.35
CA ALA A 374 -7.87 28.20 24.54
C ALA A 374 -7.61 28.97 25.84
N ARG A 375 -6.61 29.87 25.84
CA ARG A 375 -6.39 30.84 26.91
C ARG A 375 -7.54 31.81 27.06
N GLU A 376 -8.05 32.33 25.96
CA GLU A 376 -9.12 33.34 25.95
C GLU A 376 -10.52 32.72 25.94
N ASN A 377 -10.62 31.46 25.53
CA ASN A 377 -11.89 30.77 25.39
C ASN A 377 -11.74 29.27 25.64
N ILE A 378 -12.27 28.79 26.75
CA ILE A 378 -12.18 27.39 27.17
C ILE A 378 -12.84 26.41 26.19
N THR A 379 -13.77 26.86 25.35
CA THR A 379 -14.40 26.00 24.33
C THR A 379 -13.47 25.68 23.15
N GLU A 380 -12.34 26.36 23.03
CA GLU A 380 -11.26 26.01 22.08
C GLU A 380 -10.36 24.87 22.59
N ARG A 381 -10.51 24.46 23.86
CA ARG A 381 -9.75 23.36 24.45
C ARG A 381 -10.21 22.01 23.91
N ILE A 382 -9.27 21.10 23.62
CA ILE A 382 -9.56 19.71 23.28
C ILE A 382 -10.52 19.05 24.28
N GLY A 383 -11.49 18.29 23.75
CA GLY A 383 -12.65 17.81 24.49
C GLY A 383 -13.83 18.78 24.38
N PHE A 384 -13.74 19.96 24.99
CA PHE A 384 -14.82 20.96 24.91
C PHE A 384 -15.04 21.49 23.48
N SER A 385 -14.00 21.55 22.65
CA SER A 385 -14.07 21.90 21.22
C SER A 385 -14.84 20.89 20.38
N SER A 386 -15.02 19.67 20.89
CA SER A 386 -15.84 18.61 20.29
C SER A 386 -17.25 18.55 20.89
N ASN A 387 -17.54 19.28 21.97
CA ASN A 387 -18.86 19.28 22.62
C ASN A 387 -19.82 20.34 22.04
N THR A 388 -20.13 20.21 20.74
CA THR A 388 -20.85 21.23 19.97
C THR A 388 -22.32 21.44 20.37
N THR A 389 -22.90 20.50 21.14
CA THR A 389 -24.29 20.58 21.61
C THR A 389 -24.45 21.40 22.89
N ASN A 390 -23.36 21.79 23.55
CA ASN A 390 -23.43 22.58 24.77
C ASN A 390 -23.83 24.05 24.45
N PRO A 391 -24.76 24.69 25.20
CA PRO A 391 -25.19 26.06 24.95
C PRO A 391 -24.08 27.13 25.01
N LEU A 392 -22.99 26.86 25.74
CA LEU A 392 -21.84 27.76 25.85
C LEU A 392 -20.80 27.55 24.76
N TYR A 393 -20.98 26.55 23.88
CA TYR A 393 -20.06 26.23 22.81
C TYR A 393 -19.96 27.39 21.81
N LYS A 394 -18.74 27.93 21.65
CA LYS A 394 -18.47 29.00 20.69
C LYS A 394 -16.98 29.04 20.37
N VAL A 395 -16.56 28.53 19.21
CA VAL A 395 -15.17 28.68 18.74
C VAL A 395 -15.04 29.86 17.78
N ALA A 396 -13.83 30.39 17.62
CA ALA A 396 -13.56 31.49 16.71
C ALA A 396 -13.67 31.06 15.23
N ASP A 397 -13.33 29.80 14.94
CA ASP A 397 -13.38 29.23 13.60
C ASP A 397 -13.50 27.70 13.67
N GLU A 398 -14.65 27.17 13.25
CA GLU A 398 -14.94 25.73 13.23
C GLU A 398 -13.92 24.90 12.45
N LYS A 399 -13.31 25.48 11.40
CA LYS A 399 -12.34 24.76 10.56
C LYS A 399 -10.94 24.72 11.17
N ARG A 400 -10.65 25.61 12.13
CA ARG A 400 -9.32 25.74 12.76
C ARG A 400 -9.27 25.25 14.20
N LYS A 401 -10.39 24.84 14.79
CA LYS A 401 -10.40 24.27 16.15
C LYS A 401 -9.56 22.99 16.19
N LEU A 402 -8.88 22.78 17.30
CA LEU A 402 -8.16 21.55 17.58
C LEU A 402 -9.12 20.60 18.31
N THR A 403 -9.33 19.40 17.79
CA THR A 403 -10.23 18.40 18.38
C THR A 403 -9.46 17.30 19.10
N ILE A 404 -10.15 16.54 19.94
CA ILE A 404 -9.55 15.40 20.64
C ILE A 404 -9.20 14.27 19.67
N GLU A 405 -9.99 14.11 18.60
CA GLU A 405 -9.75 13.17 17.51
C GLU A 405 -8.44 13.52 16.80
N GLU A 406 -8.24 14.76 16.35
CA GLU A 406 -7.00 15.19 15.70
C GLU A 406 -5.77 15.02 16.61
N MET A 407 -5.96 15.16 17.91
CA MET A 407 -4.86 15.00 18.85
C MET A 407 -4.44 13.54 19.00
N ASN A 408 -5.39 12.61 19.06
CA ASN A 408 -5.11 11.20 19.33
C ASN A 408 -4.91 10.36 18.06
N GLU A 409 -5.51 10.78 16.95
CA GLU A 409 -5.39 10.13 15.65
C GLU A 409 -4.15 10.69 14.92
N TYR A 410 -3.19 9.83 14.60
CA TYR A 410 -2.15 10.11 13.59
C TYR A 410 -2.71 9.91 12.17
N ASP A 411 -3.99 10.24 11.98
CA ASP A 411 -4.68 9.88 10.77
C ASP A 411 -4.38 10.91 9.69
N ILE A 412 -3.90 10.40 8.55
CA ILE A 412 -3.65 11.24 7.38
C ILE A 412 -5.01 11.78 6.96
N SER A 413 -5.17 13.11 6.99
CA SER A 413 -6.34 13.76 6.41
C SER A 413 -6.30 13.62 4.90
N LEU A 414 -7.47 13.61 4.25
CA LEU A 414 -7.51 13.68 2.80
C LEU A 414 -6.81 14.96 2.32
N PRO A 415 -6.11 14.92 1.17
CA PRO A 415 -5.57 16.12 0.56
C PRO A 415 -6.70 17.08 0.17
N GLN A 416 -6.34 18.29 -0.27
CA GLN A 416 -7.33 19.26 -0.74
C GLN A 416 -8.30 18.62 -1.75
N TRP A 417 -9.59 18.95 -1.65
CA TRP A 417 -10.64 18.27 -2.43
C TRP A 417 -10.40 18.32 -3.95
N ASN A 418 -9.78 19.39 -4.46
CA ASN A 418 -9.38 19.49 -5.86
C ASN A 418 -8.39 18.38 -6.28
N THR A 419 -7.47 18.01 -5.40
CA THR A 419 -6.54 16.90 -5.60
C THR A 419 -7.27 15.56 -5.63
N VAL A 420 -8.25 15.36 -4.73
CA VAL A 420 -9.09 14.16 -4.69
C VAL A 420 -9.90 14.04 -5.99
N LEU A 421 -10.52 15.14 -6.45
CA LEU A 421 -11.27 15.17 -7.71
C LEU A 421 -10.39 14.87 -8.93
N ALA A 422 -9.18 15.42 -8.98
CA ALA A 422 -8.22 15.14 -10.04
C ALA A 422 -7.84 13.65 -10.06
N ALA A 423 -7.49 13.09 -8.90
CA ALA A 423 -7.16 11.68 -8.76
C ALA A 423 -8.32 10.76 -9.15
N ALA A 424 -9.56 11.10 -8.78
CA ALA A 424 -10.76 10.36 -9.15
C ALA A 424 -10.97 10.33 -10.69
N ARG A 425 -10.71 11.44 -11.39
CA ARG A 425 -10.75 11.48 -12.86
C ARG A 425 -9.65 10.62 -13.49
N THR A 426 -8.43 10.72 -12.97
CA THR A 426 -7.30 9.89 -13.41
C THR A 426 -7.59 8.40 -13.20
N TYR A 427 -8.20 8.04 -12.07
CA TYR A 427 -8.64 6.68 -11.79
C TYR A 427 -9.66 6.18 -12.83
N LEU A 428 -10.72 6.97 -13.12
CA LEU A 428 -11.69 6.62 -14.16
C LEU A 428 -11.07 6.48 -15.56
N GLN A 429 -9.99 7.21 -15.84
CA GLN A 429 -9.34 7.15 -17.14
C GLN A 429 -8.43 5.92 -17.28
N TYR A 430 -7.61 5.63 -16.26
CA TYR A 430 -6.50 4.68 -16.39
C TYR A 430 -6.62 3.42 -15.53
N CYS A 431 -7.51 3.38 -14.55
CA CYS A 431 -7.65 2.25 -13.62
C CYS A 431 -9.01 1.54 -13.71
N ASP A 432 -10.09 2.31 -13.91
CA ASP A 432 -11.45 1.77 -14.04
C ASP A 432 -11.55 0.81 -15.25
N CYS A 433 -12.19 -0.33 -15.04
CA CYS A 433 -12.38 -1.41 -16.02
C CYS A 433 -11.07 -1.94 -16.64
N GLN A 434 -9.93 -1.79 -15.96
CA GLN A 434 -8.59 -2.21 -16.41
C GLN A 434 -7.80 -2.88 -15.26
N PRO A 435 -8.19 -4.09 -14.81
CA PRO A 435 -9.28 -4.91 -15.34
C PRO A 435 -10.60 -4.82 -14.54
N LEU A 436 -10.66 -4.08 -13.43
CA LEU A 436 -11.78 -4.19 -12.48
C LEU A 436 -12.90 -3.18 -12.75
N PRO A 437 -14.14 -3.63 -13.02
CA PRO A 437 -15.31 -2.75 -13.16
C PRO A 437 -15.92 -2.45 -11.78
N LEU A 438 -15.16 -1.83 -10.88
CA LEU A 438 -15.51 -1.79 -9.45
C LEU A 438 -16.63 -0.81 -9.09
N PHE A 439 -16.73 0.31 -9.81
CA PHE A 439 -17.69 1.38 -9.54
C PHE A 439 -18.62 1.61 -10.72
N HIS A 440 -19.80 2.17 -10.46
CA HIS A 440 -20.70 2.59 -11.52
C HIS A 440 -20.26 3.95 -12.10
N ARG A 441 -19.61 3.91 -13.27
CA ARG A 441 -18.89 5.04 -13.90
C ARG A 441 -19.69 6.33 -13.96
N THR A 442 -20.95 6.28 -14.41
CA THR A 442 -21.80 7.47 -14.61
C THR A 442 -22.10 8.22 -13.32
N THR A 443 -22.26 7.50 -12.21
CA THR A 443 -22.60 8.08 -10.90
C THR A 443 -21.38 8.30 -10.01
N PHE A 444 -20.22 7.78 -10.40
CA PHE A 444 -19.02 7.77 -9.56
C PHE A 444 -18.60 9.18 -9.12
N MET A 445 -18.45 10.11 -10.06
CA MET A 445 -18.03 11.49 -9.75
C MET A 445 -19.05 12.26 -8.91
N GLN A 446 -20.35 12.04 -9.15
CA GLN A 446 -21.43 12.70 -8.41
C GLN A 446 -21.47 12.28 -6.95
N THR A 447 -21.03 11.05 -6.67
CA THR A 447 -21.19 10.40 -5.37
C THR A 447 -19.89 10.34 -4.60
N LEU A 448 -18.83 10.97 -5.13
CA LEU A 448 -17.48 10.91 -4.58
C LEU A 448 -17.38 11.53 -3.18
N GLN A 449 -18.14 12.60 -2.92
CA GLN A 449 -18.19 13.25 -1.60
C GLN A 449 -18.82 12.36 -0.53
N ASP A 450 -19.73 11.47 -0.94
CA ASP A 450 -20.44 10.56 -0.04
C ASP A 450 -19.67 9.24 0.18
N ARG A 451 -18.54 9.03 -0.52
CA ARG A 451 -17.74 7.82 -0.37
C ARG A 451 -16.89 7.87 0.89
N ASP A 452 -16.77 6.72 1.53
CA ASP A 452 -15.93 6.56 2.70
C ASP A 452 -14.44 6.91 2.42
N PRO A 453 -13.73 7.53 3.38
CA PRO A 453 -12.36 8.00 3.18
C PRO A 453 -11.37 6.92 2.73
N GLU A 454 -11.50 5.68 3.20
CA GLU A 454 -10.60 4.58 2.83
C GLU A 454 -10.63 4.23 1.34
N ILE A 455 -11.77 4.41 0.67
CA ILE A 455 -11.88 4.30 -0.78
C ILE A 455 -11.06 5.42 -1.42
N LEU A 456 -11.27 6.67 -0.97
CA LEU A 456 -10.61 7.84 -1.53
C LEU A 456 -9.09 7.74 -1.42
N PHE A 457 -8.57 7.25 -0.30
CA PHE A 457 -7.14 6.96 -0.13
C PHE A 457 -6.63 5.87 -1.07
N SER A 458 -7.40 4.80 -1.28
CA SER A 458 -7.00 3.74 -2.21
C SER A 458 -7.02 4.19 -3.66
N ILE A 459 -7.97 5.07 -4.01
CA ILE A 459 -8.05 5.71 -5.33
C ILE A 459 -6.86 6.64 -5.54
N LEU A 460 -6.50 7.47 -4.55
CA LEU A 460 -5.29 8.29 -4.58
C LEU A 460 -4.04 7.43 -4.81
N ALA A 461 -3.90 6.32 -4.09
CA ALA A 461 -2.75 5.42 -4.21
C ALA A 461 -2.58 4.81 -5.63
N LEU A 462 -3.69 4.52 -6.33
CA LEU A 462 -3.65 4.01 -7.71
C LEU A 462 -3.46 5.13 -8.73
N ALA A 463 -4.23 6.22 -8.60
CA ALA A 463 -4.24 7.32 -9.56
C ALA A 463 -2.91 8.08 -9.62
N LEU A 464 -2.23 8.26 -8.48
CA LEU A 464 -0.96 8.99 -8.41
C LEU A 464 0.16 8.36 -9.25
N ARG A 465 0.06 7.08 -9.60
CA ARG A 465 1.03 6.42 -10.49
C ARG A 465 1.07 7.10 -11.86
N PHE A 466 -0.09 7.55 -12.35
CA PHE A 466 -0.28 8.05 -13.71
C PHE A 466 -0.07 9.57 -13.87
N ARG A 467 0.45 10.28 -12.86
CA ARG A 467 0.74 11.73 -12.96
C ARG A 467 2.21 11.96 -13.34
N ASP A 468 2.43 12.94 -14.22
CA ASP A 468 3.77 13.31 -14.73
C ASP A 468 4.50 14.36 -13.86
N ASP A 469 4.01 14.67 -12.66
CA ASP A 469 4.65 15.66 -11.77
C ASP A 469 5.97 15.09 -11.21
N ASP A 470 7.07 15.85 -11.35
CA ASP A 470 8.45 15.48 -11.03
C ASP A 470 8.63 14.64 -9.75
N VAL A 471 9.37 13.55 -9.90
CA VAL A 471 9.54 12.37 -9.03
C VAL A 471 10.17 12.64 -7.64
N ASP A 472 10.42 13.89 -7.21
CA ASP A 472 11.16 14.15 -5.97
C ASP A 472 10.53 15.15 -4.97
N VAL A 473 9.34 15.71 -5.26
CA VAL A 473 8.64 16.62 -4.31
C VAL A 473 7.40 15.97 -3.66
N LEU A 474 6.99 14.78 -4.14
CA LEU A 474 5.78 14.06 -3.71
C LEU A 474 6.05 12.65 -3.14
N GLY A 475 7.28 12.38 -2.70
CA GLY A 475 7.64 11.21 -1.89
C GLY A 475 6.91 11.09 -0.53
N THR A 476 5.86 11.90 -0.32
CA THR A 476 4.83 11.79 0.70
C THR A 476 3.46 11.52 0.02
N ASN A 477 2.98 10.29 -0.19
CA ASN A 477 3.60 8.97 -0.36
C ASN A 477 2.44 8.06 -0.83
N VAL A 478 2.51 7.39 -1.99
CA VAL A 478 1.54 6.31 -2.34
C VAL A 478 1.41 5.34 -1.16
N ALA A 479 2.53 5.06 -0.48
CA ALA A 479 2.58 4.27 0.76
C ALA A 479 1.75 4.85 1.92
N CYS A 480 1.68 6.17 2.08
CA CYS A 480 0.93 6.84 3.14
C CYS A 480 -0.57 6.72 2.90
N HIS A 481 -1.04 6.94 1.67
CA HIS A 481 -2.45 6.72 1.33
C HIS A 481 -2.84 5.24 1.46
N VAL A 482 -1.96 4.33 1.05
CA VAL A 482 -2.17 2.88 1.26
C VAL A 482 -2.29 2.55 2.74
N GLU A 483 -1.43 3.10 3.60
CA GLU A 483 -1.48 2.83 5.04
C GLU A 483 -2.72 3.45 5.69
N ALA A 484 -3.11 4.65 5.28
CA ALA A 484 -4.32 5.34 5.70
C ALA A 484 -5.58 4.53 5.37
N ALA A 485 -5.66 3.99 4.15
CA ALA A 485 -6.74 3.10 3.73
C ALA A 485 -6.73 1.78 4.51
N ARG A 486 -5.56 1.13 4.62
CA ARG A 486 -5.42 -0.16 5.33
C ARG A 486 -5.81 -0.04 6.79
N THR A 487 -5.33 0.99 7.48
CA THR A 487 -5.61 1.21 8.91
C THR A 487 -7.11 1.36 9.15
N ARG A 488 -7.80 2.14 8.30
CA ARG A 488 -9.26 2.32 8.38
C ARG A 488 -10.03 1.03 8.08
N VAL A 489 -9.67 0.30 7.04
CA VAL A 489 -10.31 -0.98 6.68
C VAL A 489 -10.11 -2.01 7.78
N SER A 490 -8.87 -2.19 8.27
CA SER A 490 -8.58 -3.11 9.36
C SER A 490 -9.39 -2.78 10.61
N ARG A 491 -9.52 -1.49 10.94
CA ARG A 491 -10.34 -1.01 12.06
C ARG A 491 -11.82 -1.33 11.87
N ARG A 492 -12.41 -1.08 10.68
CA ARG A 492 -13.81 -1.44 10.39
C ARG A 492 -14.07 -2.93 10.55
N ILE A 493 -13.16 -3.76 10.05
CA ILE A 493 -13.26 -5.21 10.16
C ILE A 493 -13.18 -5.65 11.63
N SER A 494 -12.25 -5.09 12.41
CA SER A 494 -12.13 -5.43 13.84
C SER A 494 -13.32 -4.93 14.68
N GLU A 495 -13.90 -3.78 14.33
CA GLU A 495 -15.09 -3.23 15.00
C GLU A 495 -16.40 -3.90 14.54
N GLY A 496 -16.37 -4.77 13.53
CA GLY A 496 -17.57 -5.40 12.96
C GLY A 496 -18.44 -4.47 12.12
N LYS A 497 -17.94 -3.29 11.72
CA LYS A 497 -18.65 -2.28 10.91
C LYS A 497 -18.27 -2.41 9.43
N VAL A 498 -18.47 -3.61 8.87
CA VAL A 498 -18.10 -3.91 7.47
C VAL A 498 -19.20 -3.43 6.53
N GLU A 499 -18.83 -2.57 5.59
CA GLU A 499 -19.71 -2.02 4.55
C GLU A 499 -19.24 -2.43 3.15
N LEU A 500 -20.06 -2.18 2.11
CA LEU A 500 -19.66 -2.42 0.71
C LEU A 500 -18.34 -1.70 0.37
N SER A 501 -18.15 -0.50 0.92
CA SER A 501 -16.93 0.29 0.78
C SER A 501 -15.68 -0.39 1.34
N THR A 502 -15.85 -1.17 2.41
CA THR A 502 -14.76 -1.95 3.01
C THR A 502 -14.26 -3.00 2.03
N ILE A 503 -15.18 -3.72 1.37
CA ILE A 503 -14.85 -4.75 0.37
C ILE A 503 -14.26 -4.10 -0.90
N GLN A 504 -14.86 -3.01 -1.39
CA GLN A 504 -14.32 -2.24 -2.52
C GLN A 504 -12.89 -1.75 -2.23
N THR A 505 -12.62 -1.30 -1.02
CA THR A 505 -11.27 -0.86 -0.62
C THR A 505 -10.28 -2.01 -0.61
N LEU A 506 -10.65 -3.20 -0.11
CA LEU A 506 -9.81 -4.39 -0.18
C LEU A 506 -9.49 -4.80 -1.63
N CYS A 507 -10.43 -4.65 -2.58
CA CYS A 507 -10.17 -4.86 -4.01
C CYS A 507 -9.07 -3.94 -4.54
N LEU A 508 -9.16 -2.64 -4.22
CA LEU A 508 -8.15 -1.65 -4.65
C LEU A 508 -6.79 -1.89 -3.99
N LEU A 509 -6.76 -2.18 -2.68
CA LEU A 509 -5.53 -2.51 -1.95
C LEU A 509 -4.87 -3.78 -2.51
N THR A 510 -5.67 -4.77 -2.94
CA THR A 510 -5.17 -5.98 -3.60
C THR A 510 -4.44 -5.65 -4.90
N LEU A 511 -5.00 -4.77 -5.75
CA LEU A 511 -4.31 -4.30 -6.96
C LEU A 511 -3.00 -3.57 -6.63
N VAL A 512 -3.01 -2.68 -5.62
CA VAL A 512 -1.80 -1.97 -5.19
C VAL A 512 -0.72 -2.94 -4.70
N ASP A 513 -1.10 -3.94 -3.91
CA ASP A 513 -0.15 -4.92 -3.38
C ASP A 513 0.42 -5.82 -4.48
N PHE A 514 -0.38 -6.23 -5.46
CA PHE A 514 0.14 -6.92 -6.65
C PHE A 514 1.10 -6.03 -7.43
N ALA A 515 0.75 -4.75 -7.63
CA ALA A 515 1.59 -3.78 -8.32
C ALA A 515 2.98 -3.61 -7.67
N ASP A 516 2.98 -3.54 -6.34
CA ASP A 516 4.18 -3.41 -5.51
C ASP A 516 4.95 -4.73 -5.31
N GLY A 517 4.36 -5.86 -5.72
CA GLY A 517 4.95 -7.20 -5.56
C GLY A 517 4.84 -7.80 -4.17
N LYS A 518 3.85 -7.37 -3.39
CA LYS A 518 3.56 -7.87 -2.04
C LYS A 518 2.46 -8.93 -2.13
N THR A 519 2.74 -10.00 -2.88
CA THR A 519 1.71 -10.93 -3.38
C THR A 519 1.02 -11.72 -2.26
N GLN A 520 1.74 -12.09 -1.21
CA GLN A 520 1.15 -12.75 -0.03
C GLN A 520 0.14 -11.86 0.69
N ARG A 521 0.43 -10.55 0.75
CA ARG A 521 -0.48 -9.56 1.34
C ARG A 521 -1.69 -9.31 0.44
N ALA A 522 -1.48 -9.20 -0.88
CA ALA A 522 -2.56 -9.12 -1.86
C ALA A 522 -3.50 -10.34 -1.75
N SER A 523 -2.92 -11.54 -1.64
CA SER A 523 -3.61 -12.81 -1.45
C SER A 523 -4.44 -12.85 -0.16
N PHE A 524 -3.89 -12.33 0.94
CA PHE A 524 -4.61 -12.16 2.22
C PHE A 524 -5.80 -11.21 2.09
N HIS A 525 -5.60 -10.00 1.55
CA HIS A 525 -6.67 -9.02 1.36
C HIS A 525 -7.78 -9.56 0.45
N CYS A 526 -7.43 -10.21 -0.66
CA CYS A 526 -8.38 -10.81 -1.58
C CYS A 526 -9.21 -11.92 -0.90
N SER A 527 -8.58 -12.76 -0.08
CA SER A 527 -9.26 -13.82 0.68
C SER A 527 -10.21 -13.28 1.73
N GLN A 528 -9.77 -12.25 2.46
CA GLN A 528 -10.60 -11.57 3.44
C GLN A 528 -11.82 -10.94 2.75
N ALA A 529 -11.61 -10.23 1.63
CA ALA A 529 -12.69 -9.62 0.86
C ALA A 529 -13.68 -10.65 0.32
N MET A 530 -13.20 -11.79 -0.18
CA MET A 530 -14.04 -12.89 -0.66
C MET A 530 -14.87 -13.51 0.47
N SER A 531 -14.26 -13.73 1.64
CA SER A 531 -14.97 -14.24 2.83
C SER A 531 -16.05 -13.25 3.29
N LEU A 532 -15.73 -11.96 3.37
CA LEU A 532 -16.70 -10.91 3.73
C LEU A 532 -17.84 -10.82 2.71
N ALA A 533 -17.52 -10.87 1.41
CA ALA A 533 -18.51 -10.83 0.34
C ALA A 533 -19.48 -12.02 0.40
N HIS A 534 -18.96 -13.24 0.65
CA HIS A 534 -19.79 -14.42 0.83
C HIS A 534 -20.74 -14.29 2.03
N ASN A 535 -20.21 -13.92 3.20
CA ASN A 535 -21.01 -13.75 4.41
C ASN A 535 -22.03 -12.60 4.30
N ALA A 536 -21.74 -11.57 3.51
CA ALA A 536 -22.65 -10.44 3.24
C ALA A 536 -23.66 -10.70 2.10
N GLY A 537 -23.69 -11.91 1.53
CA GLY A 537 -24.61 -12.29 0.47
C GLY A 537 -24.38 -11.55 -0.85
N LEU A 538 -23.12 -11.22 -1.19
CA LEU A 538 -22.76 -10.66 -2.50
C LEU A 538 -22.64 -11.74 -3.58
N THR A 539 -22.61 -13.02 -3.19
CA THR A 539 -22.50 -14.18 -4.10
C THR A 539 -23.82 -14.57 -4.74
N SER A 540 -24.91 -13.88 -4.42
CA SER A 540 -26.24 -14.12 -4.96
C SER A 540 -26.87 -12.81 -5.45
N GLU A 541 -27.79 -12.90 -6.40
CA GLU A 541 -28.46 -11.72 -6.95
C GLU A 541 -29.23 -10.98 -5.83
N PRO A 542 -29.02 -9.66 -5.65
CA PRO A 542 -29.65 -8.89 -4.58
C PRO A 542 -31.18 -8.91 -4.63
N HIS A 543 -31.81 -8.98 -3.46
CA HIS A 543 -33.27 -8.95 -3.28
C HIS A 543 -33.94 -7.73 -3.95
N GLN A 544 -35.22 -7.87 -4.30
CA GLN A 544 -35.97 -6.86 -5.07
C GLN A 544 -36.08 -5.48 -4.37
N ASP A 545 -35.90 -5.39 -3.05
CA ASP A 545 -36.11 -4.16 -2.27
C ASP A 545 -34.96 -3.14 -2.31
N LEU A 546 -33.77 -3.50 -2.81
CA LEU A 546 -32.64 -2.55 -2.87
C LEU A 546 -32.75 -1.56 -4.04
N PRO A 547 -32.29 -0.31 -3.89
CA PRO A 547 -32.19 0.66 -4.99
C PRO A 547 -31.35 0.12 -6.16
N ALA A 548 -31.74 0.44 -7.40
CA ALA A 548 -31.08 -0.08 -8.61
C ALA A 548 -29.57 0.20 -8.66
N ARG A 549 -29.15 1.36 -8.13
CA ARG A 549 -27.73 1.74 -8.06
C ARG A 549 -26.93 0.86 -7.09
N GLU A 550 -27.49 0.56 -5.93
CA GLU A 550 -26.82 -0.29 -4.93
C GLU A 550 -26.73 -1.74 -5.41
N LYS A 551 -27.78 -2.25 -6.08
CA LYS A 551 -27.74 -3.54 -6.75
C LYS A 551 -26.58 -3.63 -7.74
N GLU A 552 -26.42 -2.59 -8.57
CA GLU A 552 -25.35 -2.53 -9.56
C GLU A 552 -23.95 -2.44 -8.92
N GLU A 553 -23.76 -1.63 -7.89
CA GLU A 553 -22.47 -1.53 -7.17
C GLU A 553 -22.12 -2.85 -6.43
N ARG A 554 -23.11 -3.57 -5.90
CA ARG A 554 -22.92 -4.91 -5.32
C ARG A 554 -22.45 -5.92 -6.37
N ARG A 555 -23.11 -5.98 -7.54
CA ARG A 555 -22.71 -6.85 -8.66
C ARG A 555 -21.28 -6.54 -9.11
N ARG A 556 -20.96 -5.26 -9.29
CA ARG A 556 -19.62 -4.78 -9.68
C ARG A 556 -18.54 -5.17 -8.68
N CYS A 557 -18.82 -5.04 -7.39
CA CYS A 557 -17.90 -5.45 -6.33
C CYS A 557 -17.63 -6.96 -6.36
N PHE A 558 -18.68 -7.78 -6.45
CA PHE A 558 -18.56 -9.24 -6.58
C PHE A 558 -17.76 -9.65 -7.81
N TRP A 559 -18.12 -9.14 -8.99
CA TRP A 559 -17.44 -9.51 -10.24
C TRP A 559 -16.00 -8.97 -10.32
N SER A 560 -15.69 -7.86 -9.65
CA SER A 560 -14.31 -7.40 -9.49
C SER A 560 -13.48 -8.34 -8.61
N LEU A 561 -14.05 -8.86 -7.52
CA LEU A 561 -13.39 -9.90 -6.71
C LEU A 561 -13.19 -11.19 -7.51
N PHE A 562 -14.17 -11.57 -8.32
CA PHE A 562 -14.07 -12.71 -9.22
C PHE A 562 -12.91 -12.54 -10.20
N LEU A 563 -12.82 -11.39 -10.89
CA LEU A 563 -11.73 -11.07 -11.82
C LEU A 563 -10.37 -11.04 -11.12
N LEU A 564 -10.25 -10.39 -9.95
CA LEU A 564 -9.02 -10.37 -9.16
C LEU A 564 -8.51 -11.79 -8.87
N LYS A 565 -9.41 -12.67 -8.44
CA LYS A 565 -9.07 -14.06 -8.14
C LYS A 565 -8.70 -14.85 -9.39
N LYS A 566 -9.45 -14.70 -10.49
CA LYS A 566 -9.28 -15.50 -11.71
C LYS A 566 -8.07 -15.08 -12.54
N LEU A 567 -7.80 -13.79 -12.63
CA LEU A 567 -6.69 -13.25 -13.41
C LEU A 567 -5.37 -13.27 -12.61
N HIS A 568 -5.34 -12.69 -11.41
CA HIS A 568 -4.10 -12.46 -10.65
C HIS A 568 -3.73 -13.58 -9.67
N GLY A 569 -4.70 -14.38 -9.23
CA GLY A 569 -4.50 -15.67 -8.56
C GLY A 569 -4.14 -15.64 -7.06
N ALA A 570 -4.69 -16.63 -6.34
CA ALA A 570 -4.20 -17.27 -5.11
C ALA A 570 -4.89 -18.65 -4.92
N ASP A 571 -4.17 -19.67 -4.43
CA ASP A 571 -4.71 -21.01 -4.16
C ASP A 571 -5.53 -21.02 -2.85
N PHE A 572 -6.81 -20.62 -2.92
CA PHE A 572 -7.77 -20.83 -1.83
C PHE A 572 -8.99 -21.59 -2.31
N VAL A 573 -9.63 -22.29 -1.36
CA VAL A 573 -10.86 -23.05 -1.57
C VAL A 573 -11.85 -22.20 -2.37
N ILE A 574 -12.22 -22.72 -3.52
CA ILE A 574 -13.31 -22.19 -4.33
C ILE A 574 -14.57 -22.70 -3.65
N PHE A 575 -15.40 -21.82 -3.11
CA PHE A 575 -16.83 -22.13 -3.12
C PHE A 575 -17.22 -22.15 -4.59
N ASP A 576 -17.54 -23.34 -5.10
CA ASP A 576 -17.88 -23.54 -6.50
C ASP A 576 -19.28 -22.98 -6.73
N PHE A 577 -19.34 -21.71 -7.12
CA PHE A 577 -20.60 -21.01 -7.38
C PHE A 577 -21.25 -21.43 -8.71
N SER A 578 -20.63 -22.36 -9.46
CA SER A 578 -21.13 -22.79 -10.77
C SER A 578 -22.39 -23.66 -10.71
N ALA A 579 -23.03 -23.79 -9.54
CA ALA A 579 -24.16 -24.69 -9.31
C ALA A 579 -25.32 -24.10 -8.46
N GLU A 580 -25.40 -22.78 -8.25
CA GLU A 580 -26.54 -22.18 -7.54
C GLU A 580 -27.45 -21.39 -8.52
N ASP A 581 -28.75 -21.61 -8.45
CA ASP A 581 -29.80 -21.01 -9.32
C ASP A 581 -29.91 -19.47 -9.24
N ASN A 582 -29.08 -18.79 -8.43
CA ASN A 582 -29.22 -17.36 -8.10
C ASN A 582 -27.92 -16.54 -8.16
N THR A 583 -27.00 -16.86 -9.07
CA THR A 583 -25.76 -16.06 -9.25
C THR A 583 -26.05 -14.61 -9.67
N PRO A 584 -25.23 -13.61 -9.26
CA PRO A 584 -25.46 -12.22 -9.61
C PRO A 584 -25.38 -11.99 -11.12
N LEU A 585 -26.28 -11.17 -11.66
CA LEU A 585 -26.23 -10.75 -13.06
C LEU A 585 -24.91 -10.05 -13.38
N TYR A 586 -24.47 -10.15 -14.64
CA TYR A 586 -23.27 -9.45 -15.07
C TYR A 586 -23.44 -7.91 -14.97
N PRO A 587 -22.35 -7.17 -14.65
CA PRO A 587 -22.41 -5.72 -14.56
C PRO A 587 -22.70 -5.11 -15.93
N LYS A 588 -23.45 -4.00 -15.95
CA LYS A 588 -23.75 -3.32 -17.21
C LYS A 588 -22.47 -2.70 -17.80
N THR A 589 -22.27 -2.87 -19.09
CA THR A 589 -21.26 -2.07 -19.81
C THR A 589 -21.78 -0.65 -19.96
N THR A 590 -21.03 0.35 -19.47
CA THR A 590 -21.42 1.76 -19.54
C THR A 590 -20.96 2.46 -20.82
N GLY A 591 -19.89 1.96 -21.44
CA GLY A 591 -19.38 2.46 -22.72
C GLY A 591 -20.03 1.74 -23.89
N HIS A 592 -19.96 2.35 -25.08
CA HIS A 592 -20.57 1.78 -26.28
C HIS A 592 -19.57 1.67 -27.43
N SER A 593 -19.69 0.59 -28.20
CA SER A 593 -19.14 0.56 -29.55
C SER A 593 -19.96 1.52 -30.41
N LEU A 594 -19.34 2.59 -30.92
CA LEU A 594 -19.99 3.63 -31.75
C LEU A 594 -20.69 3.09 -33.02
N ASN A 595 -20.61 1.79 -33.32
CA ASN A 595 -21.20 1.15 -34.49
C ASN A 595 -22.65 0.65 -34.27
N GLN A 596 -23.24 0.81 -33.06
CA GLN A 596 -24.62 0.38 -32.78
C GLN A 596 -25.68 1.04 -33.70
N GLY A 597 -25.40 2.22 -34.26
CA GLY A 597 -26.34 2.95 -35.13
C GLY A 597 -26.37 2.53 -36.60
N GLN A 598 -25.52 1.60 -37.06
CA GLN A 598 -25.40 1.22 -38.49
C GLN A 598 -25.85 -0.20 -38.82
N LEU A 599 -26.38 -0.96 -37.86
CA LEU A 599 -26.93 -2.29 -38.13
C LEU A 599 -28.32 -2.16 -38.76
N SER A 600 -28.37 -2.29 -40.10
CA SER A 600 -29.61 -2.49 -40.85
C SER A 600 -30.38 -3.69 -40.28
N SER A 601 -31.70 -3.55 -40.18
CA SER A 601 -32.69 -4.49 -39.63
C SER A 601 -32.71 -5.93 -40.18
N ASN A 602 -31.77 -6.33 -41.04
CA ASN A 602 -31.77 -7.61 -41.74
C ASN A 602 -30.81 -8.67 -41.16
N GLN A 603 -30.15 -8.42 -40.02
CA GLN A 603 -29.24 -9.38 -39.36
C GLN A 603 -29.63 -9.71 -37.90
N THR A 604 -30.88 -9.47 -37.51
CA THR A 604 -31.40 -9.74 -36.15
C THR A 604 -31.97 -11.16 -36.01
N ASN A 605 -31.19 -12.17 -36.38
CA ASN A 605 -31.41 -13.55 -35.93
C ASN A 605 -30.38 -13.92 -34.84
N GLU A 606 -30.12 -13.02 -33.89
CA GLU A 606 -29.28 -13.32 -32.72
C GLU A 606 -30.18 -13.92 -31.62
N THR A 607 -29.98 -15.21 -31.33
CA THR A 607 -30.74 -16.02 -30.37
C THR A 607 -30.36 -15.76 -28.90
N SER A 608 -29.44 -14.84 -28.60
CA SER A 608 -29.04 -14.45 -27.23
C SER A 608 -28.93 -12.94 -27.06
N ALA A 609 -29.54 -12.38 -26.02
CA ALA A 609 -29.47 -10.95 -25.71
C ALA A 609 -28.02 -10.53 -25.33
N ASP A 610 -27.52 -9.43 -25.89
CA ASP A 610 -26.18 -8.89 -25.61
C ASP A 610 -26.02 -8.52 -24.11
N GLN A 611 -25.09 -9.19 -23.43
CA GLN A 611 -24.76 -8.95 -22.02
C GLN A 611 -23.68 -7.86 -21.83
N GLY A 612 -23.04 -7.41 -22.91
CA GLY A 612 -22.00 -6.39 -22.95
C GLY A 612 -20.57 -6.90 -22.71
N ILE A 613 -19.58 -6.12 -23.16
CA ILE A 613 -18.15 -6.52 -23.20
C ILE A 613 -17.56 -6.95 -21.85
N VAL A 614 -18.01 -6.35 -20.74
CA VAL A 614 -17.54 -6.71 -19.40
C VAL A 614 -17.95 -8.14 -19.01
N ALA A 615 -19.14 -8.59 -19.43
CA ALA A 615 -19.61 -9.95 -19.18
C ALA A 615 -18.71 -10.98 -19.89
N TYR A 616 -18.36 -10.73 -21.16
CA TYR A 616 -17.47 -11.61 -21.92
C TYR A 616 -16.04 -11.63 -21.36
N ALA A 617 -15.53 -10.50 -20.85
CA ALA A 617 -14.25 -10.46 -20.13
C ALA A 617 -14.27 -11.36 -18.88
N ILE A 618 -15.37 -11.33 -18.12
CA ILE A 618 -15.58 -12.19 -16.95
C ILE A 618 -15.64 -13.67 -17.35
N GLN A 619 -16.44 -14.03 -18.36
CA GLN A 619 -16.55 -15.41 -18.83
C GLN A 619 -15.20 -15.98 -19.30
N LEU A 620 -14.47 -15.21 -20.11
CA LEU A 620 -13.17 -15.63 -20.62
C LEU A 620 -12.09 -15.72 -19.53
N SER A 621 -12.20 -14.93 -18.46
CA SER A 621 -11.34 -15.06 -17.27
C SER A 621 -11.51 -16.41 -16.56
N GLU A 622 -12.68 -17.04 -16.67
CA GLU A 622 -12.90 -18.38 -16.15
C GLU A 622 -12.17 -19.44 -16.97
N VAL A 623 -12.19 -19.30 -18.30
CA VAL A 623 -11.41 -20.17 -19.20
C VAL A 623 -9.91 -20.03 -18.92
N TRP A 624 -9.42 -18.80 -18.76
CA TRP A 624 -8.05 -18.51 -18.35
C TRP A 624 -7.68 -19.23 -17.04
N PHE A 625 -8.55 -19.17 -16.04
CA PHE A 625 -8.33 -19.85 -14.77
C PHE A 625 -8.27 -21.39 -14.91
N LYS A 626 -9.08 -21.98 -15.79
CA LYS A 626 -9.00 -23.42 -16.10
C LYS A 626 -7.67 -23.77 -16.79
N ILE A 627 -7.22 -22.95 -17.74
CA ILE A 627 -5.96 -23.13 -18.48
C ILE A 627 -4.74 -23.01 -17.57
N THR A 628 -4.67 -21.99 -16.71
CA THR A 628 -3.54 -21.81 -15.79
C THR A 628 -3.41 -22.99 -14.80
N ARG A 629 -4.54 -23.52 -14.30
CA ARG A 629 -4.55 -24.76 -13.49
C ARG A 629 -4.11 -25.98 -14.30
N TYR A 630 -4.53 -26.08 -15.56
CA TYR A 630 -4.11 -27.15 -16.45
C TYR A 630 -2.60 -27.09 -16.73
N ALA A 631 -2.04 -25.90 -16.98
CA ALA A 631 -0.61 -25.65 -17.20
C ALA A 631 0.26 -26.03 -15.99
N ARG A 632 -0.19 -25.73 -14.77
CA ARG A 632 0.51 -26.11 -13.52
C ARG A 632 0.60 -27.62 -13.30
N ARG A 633 -0.42 -28.37 -13.71
CA ARG A 633 -0.45 -29.84 -13.59
C ARG A 633 0.44 -30.43 -14.69
N ARG A 634 1.74 -30.62 -14.41
CA ARG A 634 2.82 -31.10 -15.31
C ARG A 634 2.64 -32.51 -15.95
N GLY A 635 1.41 -33.00 -16.08
CA GLY A 635 1.06 -34.34 -16.54
C GLY A 635 1.18 -35.37 -15.41
N LYS A 636 0.10 -36.14 -15.15
CA LYS A 636 0.15 -37.33 -14.29
C LYS A 636 0.37 -38.57 -15.17
N PRO A 637 1.01 -39.65 -14.67
CA PRO A 637 1.19 -40.89 -15.44
C PRO A 637 -0.14 -41.49 -15.94
N ASN A 638 -1.24 -41.28 -15.20
CA ASN A 638 -2.57 -41.81 -15.52
C ASN A 638 -3.50 -40.76 -16.16
N ALA A 639 -2.98 -39.65 -16.70
CA ALA A 639 -3.81 -38.63 -17.34
C ALA A 639 -4.29 -39.08 -18.73
N GLN A 640 -5.50 -38.65 -19.12
CA GLN A 640 -5.99 -38.82 -20.49
C GLN A 640 -5.09 -38.05 -21.49
N PRO A 641 -4.89 -38.56 -22.71
CA PRO A 641 -4.13 -37.82 -23.72
C PRO A 641 -4.90 -36.55 -24.15
N PRO A 642 -4.20 -35.46 -24.55
CA PRO A 642 -4.84 -34.18 -24.88
C PRO A 642 -5.87 -34.24 -26.02
N TRP A 643 -5.73 -35.19 -26.96
CA TRP A 643 -6.67 -35.36 -28.07
C TRP A 643 -7.91 -36.20 -27.71
N SER A 644 -8.00 -36.72 -26.48
CA SER A 644 -9.21 -37.39 -26.00
C SER A 644 -10.29 -36.35 -25.70
N SER A 645 -11.52 -36.58 -26.19
CA SER A 645 -12.66 -35.68 -25.97
C SER A 645 -13.02 -35.47 -24.49
N GLN A 646 -12.63 -36.41 -23.62
CA GLN A 646 -12.82 -36.34 -22.17
C GLN A 646 -11.64 -35.70 -21.43
N SER A 647 -10.60 -35.26 -22.14
CA SER A 647 -9.44 -34.63 -21.53
C SER A 647 -9.75 -33.20 -21.09
N ASP A 648 -9.09 -32.75 -20.01
CA ASP A 648 -9.12 -31.34 -19.59
C ASP A 648 -8.78 -30.40 -20.76
N TYR A 649 -7.86 -30.80 -21.66
CA TYR A 649 -7.49 -30.01 -22.85
C TYR A 649 -8.67 -29.80 -23.79
N SER A 650 -9.35 -30.88 -24.19
CA SER A 650 -10.49 -30.81 -25.12
C SER A 650 -11.68 -30.08 -24.51
N THR A 651 -11.97 -30.30 -23.22
CA THR A 651 -13.05 -29.59 -22.52
C THR A 651 -12.78 -28.08 -22.42
N ILE A 652 -11.54 -27.70 -22.13
CA ILE A 652 -11.14 -26.29 -22.06
C ILE A 652 -11.20 -25.65 -23.46
N LEU A 653 -10.71 -26.34 -24.49
CA LEU A 653 -10.73 -25.84 -25.87
C LEU A 653 -12.17 -25.66 -26.37
N ALA A 654 -13.08 -26.59 -26.07
CA ALA A 654 -14.50 -26.44 -26.37
C ALA A 654 -15.09 -25.20 -25.66
N HIS A 655 -14.84 -25.04 -24.37
CA HIS A 655 -15.32 -23.88 -23.62
C HIS A 655 -14.78 -22.54 -24.16
N GLN A 656 -13.52 -22.51 -24.62
CA GLN A 656 -12.93 -21.35 -25.28
C GLN A 656 -13.68 -20.97 -26.57
N MET A 657 -14.05 -21.96 -27.40
CA MET A 657 -14.82 -21.76 -28.62
C MET A 657 -16.27 -21.35 -28.31
N ASP A 658 -16.88 -21.95 -27.29
CA ASP A 658 -18.24 -21.60 -26.84
C ASP A 658 -18.32 -20.12 -26.45
N CYS A 659 -17.32 -19.59 -25.72
CA CYS A 659 -17.25 -18.17 -25.39
C CYS A 659 -17.24 -17.25 -26.62
N GLU A 660 -16.60 -17.66 -27.72
CA GLU A 660 -16.62 -16.89 -28.97
C GLU A 660 -17.99 -16.91 -29.65
N THR A 661 -18.67 -18.06 -29.63
CA THR A 661 -20.02 -18.19 -30.21
C THR A 661 -21.06 -17.39 -29.44
N GLN A 662 -20.90 -17.28 -28.11
CA GLN A 662 -21.76 -16.47 -27.25
C GLN A 662 -21.53 -14.97 -27.39
N MET A 663 -20.36 -14.55 -27.91
CA MET A 663 -20.03 -13.14 -28.08
C MET A 663 -20.70 -12.57 -29.36
N PRO A 664 -21.58 -11.55 -29.23
CA PRO A 664 -22.25 -10.89 -30.33
C PRO A 664 -21.27 -10.38 -31.37
N TYR A 665 -21.70 -10.37 -32.63
CA TYR A 665 -20.83 -10.02 -33.74
C TYR A 665 -20.19 -8.64 -33.52
N ILE A 666 -20.95 -7.66 -33.01
CA ILE A 666 -20.51 -6.28 -32.78
C ILE A 666 -19.26 -6.10 -31.90
N HIS A 667 -18.94 -7.09 -31.05
CA HIS A 667 -17.79 -7.07 -30.16
C HIS A 667 -16.57 -7.79 -30.72
N ARG A 668 -16.72 -8.55 -31.81
CA ARG A 668 -15.61 -9.26 -32.48
C ARG A 668 -14.63 -8.29 -33.14
N PHE A 669 -13.42 -8.77 -33.41
CA PHE A 669 -12.30 -7.95 -33.84
C PHE A 669 -12.59 -7.08 -35.07
N GLU A 670 -13.07 -7.70 -36.15
CA GLU A 670 -13.35 -7.03 -37.43
C GLU A 670 -14.45 -5.94 -37.32
N PRO A 671 -15.66 -6.23 -36.83
CA PRO A 671 -16.73 -5.22 -36.73
C PRO A 671 -16.49 -4.14 -35.68
N ALA A 672 -15.63 -4.38 -34.67
CA ALA A 672 -15.25 -3.34 -33.71
C ALA A 672 -14.47 -2.19 -34.38
N LYS A 673 -13.77 -2.46 -35.50
CA LYS A 673 -13.04 -1.46 -36.29
C LYS A 673 -12.08 -0.60 -35.45
N PHE A 674 -11.40 -1.18 -34.46
CA PHE A 674 -10.51 -0.46 -33.53
C PHE A 674 -9.48 0.41 -34.27
N SER A 675 -8.88 -0.12 -35.33
CA SER A 675 -7.89 0.59 -36.16
C SER A 675 -8.44 1.86 -36.83
N GLN A 676 -9.75 1.94 -37.08
CA GLN A 676 -10.41 3.07 -37.74
C GLN A 676 -10.90 4.15 -36.74
N LYS A 677 -10.86 3.88 -35.43
CA LYS A 677 -11.28 4.84 -34.41
C LYS A 677 -10.18 5.87 -34.12
N THR A 678 -10.59 7.11 -33.87
CA THR A 678 -9.67 8.18 -33.42
C THR A 678 -9.32 7.99 -31.95
N VAL A 679 -8.21 8.57 -31.49
CA VAL A 679 -7.74 8.40 -30.12
C VAL A 679 -8.74 9.02 -29.12
N GLU A 680 -9.36 10.14 -29.49
CA GLU A 680 -10.38 10.81 -28.69
C GLU A 680 -11.63 9.92 -28.52
N GLN A 681 -12.02 9.18 -29.55
CA GLN A 681 -13.13 8.22 -29.48
C GLN A 681 -12.82 7.04 -28.57
N LEU A 682 -11.57 6.56 -28.62
CA LEU A 682 -11.08 5.50 -27.75
C LEU A 682 -11.01 5.97 -26.29
N ASP A 683 -10.47 7.18 -26.05
CA ASP A 683 -10.36 7.76 -24.71
C ASP A 683 -11.70 8.17 -24.10
N ALA A 684 -12.69 8.54 -24.92
CA ALA A 684 -14.05 8.81 -24.44
C ALA A 684 -14.77 7.55 -23.93
N ASN A 685 -14.44 6.36 -24.44
CA ASN A 685 -15.11 5.09 -24.14
C ASN A 685 -14.12 4.03 -23.61
N ARG A 686 -13.17 4.42 -22.76
CA ARG A 686 -12.15 3.48 -22.22
C ARG A 686 -12.74 2.34 -21.41
N ASP A 687 -13.89 2.56 -20.78
CA ASP A 687 -14.66 1.55 -20.06
C ASP A 687 -15.26 0.48 -20.98
N TYR A 688 -15.30 0.70 -22.30
CA TYR A 688 -15.55 -0.32 -23.31
C TYR A 688 -14.24 -0.89 -23.87
N TRP A 689 -13.31 -0.03 -24.29
CA TRP A 689 -12.10 -0.46 -25.00
C TRP A 689 -11.08 -1.18 -24.12
N GLY A 690 -11.01 -0.88 -22.82
CA GLY A 690 -10.18 -1.60 -21.85
C GLY A 690 -10.58 -3.07 -21.76
N PRO A 691 -11.83 -3.39 -21.35
CA PRO A 691 -12.33 -4.76 -21.35
C PRO A 691 -12.29 -5.43 -22.72
N TRP A 692 -12.54 -4.68 -23.80
CA TRP A 692 -12.43 -5.23 -25.16
C TRP A 692 -10.99 -5.70 -25.48
N LEU A 693 -9.98 -4.88 -25.19
CA LEU A 693 -8.58 -5.26 -25.35
C LEU A 693 -8.23 -6.47 -24.48
N LEU A 694 -8.72 -6.51 -23.23
CA LEU A 694 -8.57 -7.66 -22.36
C LEU A 694 -9.15 -8.93 -22.99
N VAL A 695 -10.37 -8.88 -23.54
CA VAL A 695 -10.97 -10.02 -24.26
C VAL A 695 -10.10 -10.47 -25.44
N GLN A 696 -9.64 -9.54 -26.29
CA GLN A 696 -8.82 -9.89 -27.46
C GLN A 696 -7.49 -10.55 -27.05
N PHE A 697 -6.76 -9.96 -26.10
CA PHE A 697 -5.49 -10.52 -25.64
C PHE A 697 -5.69 -11.85 -24.91
N LEU A 698 -6.70 -11.95 -24.05
CA LEU A 698 -6.97 -13.16 -23.28
C LEU A 698 -7.38 -14.32 -24.19
N TYR A 699 -8.18 -14.06 -25.24
CA TYR A 699 -8.63 -15.09 -26.17
C TYR A 699 -7.45 -15.78 -26.86
N HIS A 700 -6.56 -14.98 -27.45
CA HIS A 700 -5.39 -15.52 -28.15
C HIS A 700 -4.35 -16.10 -27.18
N THR A 701 -4.12 -15.46 -26.03
CA THR A 701 -3.18 -15.97 -25.04
C THR A 701 -3.64 -17.29 -24.42
N ASN A 702 -4.95 -17.48 -24.20
CA ASN A 702 -5.53 -18.75 -23.75
C ASN A 702 -5.11 -19.90 -24.68
N LEU A 703 -5.29 -19.71 -25.99
CA LEU A 703 -4.94 -20.71 -27.00
C LEU A 703 -3.43 -20.95 -27.07
N CYS A 704 -2.62 -19.89 -26.98
CA CYS A 704 -1.16 -20.00 -26.89
C CYS A 704 -0.69 -20.77 -25.65
N LEU A 705 -1.25 -20.47 -24.48
CA LEU A 705 -0.85 -21.10 -23.21
C LEU A 705 -1.28 -22.57 -23.14
N LEU A 706 -2.51 -22.87 -23.58
CA LEU A 706 -3.02 -24.24 -23.66
C LEU A 706 -2.16 -25.11 -24.59
N ASN A 707 -1.64 -24.51 -25.65
CA ASN A 707 -0.79 -25.16 -26.65
C ASN A 707 0.71 -24.90 -26.47
N HIS A 708 1.14 -24.32 -25.35
CA HIS A 708 2.53 -23.86 -25.22
C HIS A 708 3.54 -25.00 -25.49
N PRO A 709 4.52 -24.85 -26.39
CA PRO A 709 5.38 -25.97 -26.84
C PRO A 709 6.11 -26.69 -25.71
N LEU A 710 6.73 -25.94 -24.77
CA LEU A 710 7.34 -26.52 -23.57
C LEU A 710 6.34 -27.31 -22.71
N LEU A 711 5.19 -26.74 -22.35
CA LEU A 711 4.18 -27.41 -21.52
C LEU A 711 3.62 -28.68 -22.18
N LEU A 712 3.36 -28.63 -23.48
CA LEU A 712 2.94 -29.81 -24.24
C LEU A 712 4.06 -30.86 -24.29
N SER A 713 5.31 -30.46 -24.55
CA SER A 713 6.43 -31.41 -24.57
C SER A 713 6.58 -32.16 -23.24
N LEU A 714 6.43 -31.46 -22.10
CA LEU A 714 6.50 -32.07 -20.76
C LEU A 714 5.40 -33.11 -20.56
N ARG A 715 4.19 -32.84 -21.05
CA ARG A 715 3.03 -33.75 -20.93
C ARG A 715 3.11 -34.93 -21.89
N LEU A 716 3.51 -34.69 -23.13
CA LEU A 716 3.60 -35.69 -24.19
C LEU A 716 4.74 -36.70 -23.96
N ARG A 717 5.67 -36.43 -23.03
CA ARG A 717 6.70 -37.41 -22.58
C ARG A 717 6.11 -38.74 -22.15
N ASN A 718 4.86 -38.76 -21.67
CA ASN A 718 4.18 -39.98 -21.23
C ASN A 718 3.53 -40.77 -22.38
N PHE A 719 3.53 -40.25 -23.62
CA PHE A 719 2.76 -40.78 -24.75
C PHE A 719 3.59 -41.02 -26.04
N LYS A 720 4.93 -41.01 -25.94
CA LYS A 720 5.88 -40.86 -27.07
C LYS A 720 5.70 -41.79 -28.29
N CYS A 721 4.98 -42.90 -28.19
CA CYS A 721 4.77 -43.84 -29.30
C CYS A 721 3.36 -43.78 -29.91
N VAL A 722 2.49 -42.87 -29.44
CA VAL A 722 1.04 -42.86 -29.77
C VAL A 722 0.54 -41.43 -30.09
N ILE A 723 1.43 -40.48 -30.39
CA ILE A 723 1.04 -39.09 -30.64
C ILE A 723 0.54 -38.96 -32.09
N PRO A 724 -0.71 -38.54 -32.34
CA PRO A 724 -1.21 -38.32 -33.70
C PRO A 724 -0.48 -37.15 -34.37
N GLU A 725 -0.02 -37.32 -35.61
CA GLU A 725 0.65 -36.26 -36.38
C GLU A 725 -0.28 -35.05 -36.60
N ILE A 726 -1.56 -35.30 -36.87
CA ILE A 726 -2.59 -34.26 -37.02
C ILE A 726 -2.72 -33.38 -35.78
N PHE A 727 -2.52 -33.95 -34.58
CA PHE A 727 -2.56 -33.19 -33.34
C PHE A 727 -1.37 -32.23 -33.26
N LEU A 728 -0.16 -32.69 -33.61
CA LEU A 728 1.04 -31.85 -33.62
C LEU A 728 0.94 -30.73 -34.66
N GLN A 729 0.43 -31.02 -35.85
CA GLN A 729 0.21 -30.02 -36.90
C GLN A 729 -0.77 -28.95 -36.46
N HIS A 730 -1.95 -29.36 -35.97
CA HIS A 730 -2.99 -28.44 -35.52
C HIS A 730 -2.51 -27.53 -34.38
N THR A 731 -1.82 -28.09 -33.40
CA THR A 731 -1.22 -27.33 -32.30
C THR A 731 -0.20 -26.31 -32.81
N ALA A 732 0.69 -26.69 -33.73
CA ALA A 732 1.70 -25.78 -34.27
C ALA A 732 1.08 -24.61 -35.05
N ASP A 733 0.04 -24.89 -35.85
CA ASP A 733 -0.66 -23.87 -36.62
C ASP A 733 -1.44 -22.90 -35.71
N LEU A 734 -2.09 -23.40 -34.65
CA LEU A 734 -2.75 -22.58 -33.64
C LEU A 734 -1.76 -21.64 -32.94
N ILE A 735 -0.60 -22.15 -32.50
CA ILE A 735 0.43 -21.34 -31.84
C ILE A 735 0.93 -20.25 -32.79
N SER A 736 1.29 -20.62 -34.02
CA SER A 736 1.80 -19.66 -35.00
C SER A 736 0.77 -18.57 -35.30
N SER A 737 -0.50 -18.92 -35.49
CA SER A 737 -1.55 -17.95 -35.77
C SER A 737 -1.79 -17.01 -34.58
N HIS A 738 -1.96 -17.55 -33.38
CA HIS A 738 -2.35 -16.75 -32.21
C HIS A 738 -1.20 -15.95 -31.59
N THR A 739 0.05 -16.38 -31.72
CA THR A 739 1.20 -15.54 -31.35
C THR A 739 1.33 -14.34 -32.29
N SER A 740 1.14 -14.53 -33.61
CA SER A 740 1.10 -13.43 -34.58
C SER A 740 -0.03 -12.42 -34.30
N TRP A 741 -1.20 -12.86 -33.84
CA TRP A 741 -2.26 -11.95 -33.41
C TRP A 741 -1.84 -11.01 -32.27
N ILE A 742 -1.10 -11.51 -31.28
CA ILE A 742 -0.60 -10.68 -30.18
C ILE A 742 0.41 -9.64 -30.68
N ILE A 743 1.30 -10.01 -31.60
CA ILE A 743 2.23 -9.05 -32.24
C ILE A 743 1.45 -7.98 -33.03
N ASN A 744 0.43 -8.38 -33.79
CA ASN A 744 -0.42 -7.44 -34.52
C ASN A 744 -1.14 -6.46 -33.58
N PHE A 745 -1.57 -6.90 -32.40
CA PHE A 745 -2.16 -6.00 -31.41
C PHE A 745 -1.12 -5.02 -30.84
N ILE A 746 0.10 -5.48 -30.56
CA ILE A 746 1.19 -4.59 -30.13
C ILE A 746 1.45 -3.54 -31.21
N ASP A 747 1.57 -3.94 -32.48
CA ASP A 747 1.81 -3.01 -33.60
C ASP A 747 0.65 -2.02 -33.78
N MET A 748 -0.58 -2.48 -33.64
CA MET A 748 -1.77 -1.62 -33.67
C MET A 748 -1.80 -0.60 -32.52
N LEU A 749 -1.33 -0.99 -31.34
CA LEU A 749 -1.25 -0.13 -30.17
C LEU A 749 -0.05 0.83 -30.25
N GLU A 750 1.09 0.42 -30.82
CA GLU A 750 2.25 1.30 -31.06
C GLU A 750 1.96 2.34 -32.15
N ALA A 751 1.17 1.97 -33.16
CA ALA A 751 0.76 2.88 -34.24
C ALA A 751 -0.26 3.95 -33.80
N LYS A 752 -0.89 3.80 -32.63
CA LYS A 752 -1.87 4.75 -32.08
C LYS A 752 -1.36 5.33 -30.76
N PRO A 753 -1.50 6.63 -30.49
CA PRO A 753 -1.16 7.20 -29.18
C PRO A 753 -2.21 6.87 -28.09
N PHE A 754 -2.78 5.67 -28.11
CA PHE A 754 -3.70 5.18 -27.08
C PHE A 754 -2.91 4.54 -25.94
N LYS A 755 -2.87 5.20 -24.78
CA LYS A 755 -2.12 4.71 -23.62
C LYS A 755 -2.78 3.45 -23.04
N VAL A 756 -2.10 2.32 -23.12
CA VAL A 756 -2.52 1.07 -22.46
C VAL A 756 -2.07 1.09 -21.00
N THR A 757 -2.97 0.76 -20.08
CA THR A 757 -2.68 0.82 -18.64
C THR A 757 -3.01 -0.45 -17.86
N ASP A 758 -3.71 -1.42 -18.45
CA ASP A 758 -4.01 -2.69 -17.79
C ASP A 758 -2.74 -3.55 -17.66
N PRO A 759 -2.27 -3.84 -16.43
CA PRO A 759 -1.05 -4.61 -16.24
C PRO A 759 -1.18 -6.07 -16.68
N PHE A 760 -2.41 -6.60 -16.74
CA PHE A 760 -2.64 -7.98 -17.11
C PHE A 760 -2.32 -8.24 -18.59
N LEU A 761 -2.50 -7.25 -19.47
CA LEU A 761 -2.07 -7.33 -20.87
C LEU A 761 -0.55 -7.54 -20.99
N GLY A 762 0.23 -6.91 -20.11
CA GLY A 762 1.68 -7.14 -20.03
C GLY A 762 2.01 -8.58 -19.65
N HIS A 763 1.22 -9.21 -18.79
CA HIS A 763 1.39 -10.62 -18.44
C HIS A 763 1.03 -11.57 -19.60
N CYS A 764 -0.03 -11.28 -20.36
CA CYS A 764 -0.36 -12.00 -21.59
C CYS A 764 0.81 -11.99 -22.58
N VAL A 765 1.40 -10.80 -22.81
CA VAL A 765 2.57 -10.63 -23.69
C VAL A 765 3.80 -11.35 -23.13
N ALA A 766 3.98 -11.39 -21.80
CA ALA A 766 5.07 -12.13 -21.18
C ALA A 766 5.01 -13.64 -21.50
N ILE A 767 3.81 -14.23 -21.49
CA ILE A 767 3.63 -15.66 -21.83
C ILE A 767 3.86 -15.92 -23.32
N VAL A 768 3.39 -15.04 -24.20
CA VAL A 768 3.66 -15.15 -25.63
C VAL A 768 5.16 -15.01 -25.93
N SER A 769 5.86 -14.15 -25.18
CA SER A 769 7.30 -14.00 -25.30
C SER A 769 8.08 -15.27 -24.95
N THR A 770 7.60 -16.11 -24.02
CA THR A 770 8.27 -17.40 -23.73
C THR A 770 8.15 -18.39 -24.89
N ILE A 771 7.10 -18.28 -25.71
CA ILE A 771 6.95 -19.07 -26.94
C ILE A 771 7.94 -18.57 -28.00
N TYR A 772 7.99 -17.26 -28.26
CA TYR A 772 8.95 -16.69 -29.21
C TYR A 772 10.41 -16.96 -28.83
N LEU A 773 10.73 -16.91 -27.53
CA LEU A 773 12.05 -17.30 -27.02
C LEU A 773 12.37 -18.77 -27.34
N GLN A 774 11.39 -19.68 -27.25
CA GLN A 774 11.63 -21.07 -27.61
C GLN A 774 11.79 -21.25 -29.13
N GLU A 775 11.00 -20.52 -29.93
CA GLU A 775 11.06 -20.53 -31.39
C GLU A 775 12.29 -19.82 -31.97
N SER A 776 13.01 -19.01 -31.17
CA SER A 776 14.26 -18.36 -31.60
C SER A 776 15.48 -19.28 -31.55
N PHE A 777 15.31 -20.58 -31.34
CA PHE A 777 16.39 -21.59 -31.36
C PHE A 777 16.21 -22.60 -32.51
N VAL A 778 15.69 -22.13 -33.65
CA VAL A 778 15.53 -22.92 -34.90
C VAL A 778 16.82 -22.87 -35.73
N ASP A 779 17.08 -23.93 -36.51
CA ASP A 779 18.29 -24.06 -37.34
C ASP A 779 18.35 -23.02 -38.47
N ASP A 780 17.20 -22.68 -39.07
CA ASP A 780 17.10 -21.65 -40.11
C ASP A 780 17.42 -20.24 -39.55
N PRO A 781 18.49 -19.57 -40.02
CA PRO A 781 18.89 -18.26 -39.53
C PRO A 781 17.83 -17.17 -39.73
N ARG A 782 17.09 -17.20 -40.84
CA ARG A 782 16.09 -16.17 -41.15
C ARG A 782 14.91 -16.22 -40.18
N THR A 783 14.35 -17.41 -39.99
CA THR A 783 13.28 -17.64 -39.00
C THR A 783 13.77 -17.30 -37.60
N ARG A 784 15.03 -17.63 -37.27
CA ARG A 784 15.64 -17.32 -35.97
C ARG A 784 15.64 -15.81 -35.67
N GLU A 785 16.13 -15.01 -36.61
CA GLU A 785 16.18 -13.54 -36.48
C GLU A 785 14.78 -12.94 -36.34
N GLU A 786 13.81 -13.43 -37.13
CA GLU A 786 12.42 -12.99 -37.05
C GLU A 786 11.78 -13.25 -35.67
N LYS A 787 11.95 -14.46 -35.14
CA LYS A 787 11.41 -14.85 -33.83
C LYS A 787 12.08 -14.11 -32.69
N GLN A 788 13.39 -13.86 -32.80
CA GLN A 788 14.13 -13.05 -31.85
C GLN A 788 13.62 -11.59 -31.84
N ALA A 789 13.41 -10.98 -33.01
CA ALA A 789 12.84 -9.64 -33.11
C ALA A 789 11.44 -9.55 -32.47
N CYS A 790 10.61 -10.58 -32.63
CA CYS A 790 9.30 -10.68 -31.97
C CYS A 790 9.42 -10.76 -30.44
N PHE A 791 10.38 -11.54 -29.92
CA PHE A 791 10.69 -11.60 -28.50
C PHE A 791 11.11 -10.22 -27.94
N GLU A 792 12.02 -9.51 -28.62
CA GLU A 792 12.45 -8.18 -28.20
C GLU A 792 11.32 -7.14 -28.26
N LYS A 793 10.41 -7.24 -29.25
CA LYS A 793 9.21 -6.41 -29.30
C LYS A 793 8.31 -6.63 -28.08
N CYS A 794 8.04 -7.89 -27.71
CA CYS A 794 7.29 -8.23 -26.50
C CYS A 794 7.94 -7.63 -25.24
N LEU A 795 9.27 -7.75 -25.12
CA LEU A 795 10.02 -7.25 -23.98
C LEU A 795 9.96 -5.71 -23.86
N ARG A 796 10.01 -5.00 -24.98
CA ARG A 796 9.85 -3.53 -25.00
C ARG A 796 8.46 -3.10 -24.54
N PHE A 797 7.41 -3.79 -25.01
CA PHE A 797 6.03 -3.53 -24.59
C PHE A 797 5.86 -3.68 -23.07
N ILE A 798 6.36 -4.79 -22.49
CA ILE A 798 6.27 -5.04 -21.03
C ILE A 798 7.03 -3.97 -20.24
N ARG A 799 8.23 -3.57 -20.69
CA ARG A 799 9.01 -2.50 -20.05
C ARG A 799 8.31 -1.14 -20.07
N GLY A 800 7.59 -0.82 -21.15
CA GLY A 800 6.82 0.41 -21.25
C GLY A 800 5.79 0.55 -20.13
N LEU A 801 5.09 -0.54 -19.81
CA LEU A 801 4.13 -0.60 -18.70
C LEU A 801 4.79 -0.62 -17.31
N GLY A 802 6.07 -1.01 -17.24
CA GLY A 802 6.85 -1.13 -16.01
C GLY A 802 7.07 0.17 -15.23
N SER A 803 6.99 1.32 -15.91
CA SER A 803 7.05 2.65 -15.28
C SER A 803 5.89 2.89 -14.29
N GLN A 804 4.71 2.39 -14.62
CA GLN A 804 3.48 2.53 -13.84
C GLN A 804 3.27 1.35 -12.89
N TRP A 805 3.71 0.18 -13.34
CA TRP A 805 3.52 -1.10 -12.68
C TRP A 805 4.88 -1.77 -12.42
N PRO A 806 5.51 -1.50 -11.26
CA PRO A 806 6.86 -1.98 -10.96
C PRO A 806 7.05 -3.49 -11.10
N HIS A 807 5.99 -4.28 -10.86
CA HIS A 807 6.02 -5.72 -11.09
C HIS A 807 6.28 -6.12 -12.54
N LEU A 808 5.78 -5.38 -13.53
CA LEU A 808 6.04 -5.69 -14.94
C LEU A 808 7.51 -5.47 -15.33
N SER A 809 8.19 -4.48 -14.73
CA SER A 809 9.64 -4.34 -14.85
C SER A 809 10.37 -5.59 -14.36
N ARG A 810 9.93 -6.17 -13.23
CA ARG A 810 10.49 -7.43 -12.72
C ARG A 810 10.18 -8.63 -13.62
N ILE A 811 8.99 -8.70 -14.21
CA ILE A 811 8.66 -9.73 -15.20
C ILE A 811 9.61 -9.63 -16.40
N ALA A 812 9.86 -8.41 -16.91
CA ALA A 812 10.80 -8.18 -18.00
C ALA A 812 12.23 -8.60 -17.63
N GLU A 813 12.68 -8.36 -16.40
CA GLU A 813 13.97 -8.84 -15.89
C GLU A 813 14.04 -10.37 -15.80
N LYS A 814 13.01 -11.01 -15.26
CA LYS A 814 12.90 -12.48 -15.19
C LYS A 814 12.93 -13.12 -16.57
N LEU A 815 12.20 -12.55 -17.54
CA LEU A 815 12.22 -12.98 -18.94
C LEU A 815 13.61 -12.86 -19.57
N LYS A 816 14.31 -11.74 -19.33
CA LYS A 816 15.68 -11.55 -19.83
C LYS A 816 16.63 -12.60 -19.24
N LYS A 817 16.54 -12.85 -17.93
CA LYS A 817 17.36 -13.87 -17.25
C LYS A 817 17.08 -15.29 -17.77
N LEU A 818 15.80 -15.60 -18.03
CA LEU A 818 15.42 -16.88 -18.65
C LEU A 818 16.07 -17.00 -20.04
N ALA A 819 16.02 -15.96 -20.87
CA ALA A 819 16.67 -15.95 -22.18
C ALA A 819 18.19 -16.16 -22.09
N GLU A 820 18.87 -15.44 -21.19
CA GLU A 820 20.32 -15.60 -20.95
C GLU A 820 20.69 -17.05 -20.52
N THR A 821 19.86 -17.65 -19.67
CA THR A 821 20.05 -19.04 -19.21
C THR A 821 19.90 -20.04 -20.37
N VAL A 822 18.87 -19.86 -21.21
CA VAL A 822 18.65 -20.73 -22.38
C VAL A 822 19.76 -20.56 -23.42
N SER A 823 20.18 -19.32 -23.71
CA SER A 823 21.25 -19.03 -24.67
C SER A 823 22.61 -19.59 -24.24
N SER A 824 22.99 -19.41 -22.96
CA SER A 824 24.27 -19.95 -22.45
C SER A 824 24.34 -21.47 -22.54
N THR A 825 23.22 -22.14 -22.33
CA THR A 825 23.15 -23.60 -22.40
C THR A 825 23.10 -24.12 -23.85
N TYR A 826 22.58 -23.32 -24.78
CA TYR A 826 22.61 -23.61 -26.21
C TYR A 826 24.05 -23.58 -26.78
N VAL A 827 24.85 -22.56 -26.40
CA VAL A 827 26.25 -22.40 -26.89
C VAL A 827 27.17 -23.53 -26.40
N ALA A 828 27.00 -24.03 -25.18
CA ALA A 828 27.79 -25.15 -24.65
C ALA A 828 27.58 -26.47 -25.42
N SER A 829 26.54 -26.59 -26.24
CA SER A 829 26.26 -27.76 -27.08
C SER A 829 26.93 -27.73 -28.46
N GLU A 830 27.58 -26.61 -28.84
CA GLU A 830 28.26 -26.47 -30.14
C GLU A 830 29.52 -27.34 -30.28
N GLU A 831 30.15 -27.75 -29.17
CA GLU A 831 31.42 -28.50 -29.21
C GLU A 831 31.29 -30.01 -29.49
N HIS A 832 30.09 -30.63 -29.39
CA HIS A 832 29.93 -32.06 -29.67
C HIS A 832 28.59 -32.47 -30.33
N ILE A 833 28.68 -32.95 -31.59
CA ILE A 833 27.78 -33.83 -32.36
C ILE A 833 26.42 -33.22 -32.84
N ARG A 834 26.33 -33.05 -34.16
CA ARG A 834 25.24 -32.40 -34.95
C ARG A 834 23.88 -33.14 -35.05
N GLN A 835 23.58 -34.16 -34.24
CA GLN A 835 22.38 -35.01 -34.51
C GLN A 835 21.31 -35.10 -33.42
N ASN A 836 21.41 -34.36 -32.29
CA ASN A 836 20.30 -34.25 -31.33
C ASN A 836 20.45 -33.02 -30.41
N ARG A 837 20.13 -31.83 -30.92
CA ARG A 837 20.18 -30.56 -30.15
C ARG A 837 19.04 -30.55 -29.11
N LYS A 838 19.38 -30.51 -27.82
CA LYS A 838 18.40 -30.44 -26.73
C LYS A 838 18.50 -29.09 -26.03
N LEU A 839 17.40 -28.34 -25.99
CA LEU A 839 17.27 -27.11 -25.20
C LEU A 839 17.13 -27.48 -23.73
N LEU A 840 17.89 -26.83 -22.87
CA LEU A 840 17.82 -26.96 -21.42
C LEU A 840 17.15 -25.71 -20.85
N ILE A 841 15.94 -25.90 -20.31
CA ILE A 841 15.13 -24.80 -19.77
C ILE A 841 15.00 -24.98 -18.25
N ASP A 842 15.32 -23.91 -17.51
CA ASP A 842 15.08 -23.83 -16.07
C ASP A 842 13.57 -23.69 -15.82
N LEU A 843 12.94 -24.77 -15.36
CA LEU A 843 11.50 -24.78 -15.11
C LEU A 843 11.10 -23.82 -13.99
N GLY A 844 11.98 -23.57 -13.01
CA GLY A 844 11.70 -22.62 -11.94
C GLY A 844 11.54 -21.21 -12.48
N GLN A 845 12.51 -20.75 -13.29
CA GLN A 845 12.45 -19.42 -13.93
C GLN A 845 11.30 -19.29 -14.92
N PHE A 846 10.98 -20.36 -15.66
CA PHE A 846 9.84 -20.40 -16.57
C PHE A 846 8.50 -20.20 -15.84
N PHE A 847 8.23 -20.97 -14.78
CA PHE A 847 6.99 -20.82 -14.00
C PHE A 847 6.93 -19.50 -13.21
N GLU A 848 8.07 -18.93 -12.81
CA GLU A 848 8.13 -17.58 -12.24
C GLU A 848 7.63 -16.50 -13.21
N VAL A 849 7.64 -16.72 -14.53
CA VAL A 849 7.07 -15.80 -15.53
C VAL A 849 5.59 -16.10 -15.80
N LEU A 850 5.20 -17.38 -15.90
CA LEU A 850 3.83 -17.80 -16.24
C LEU A 850 2.81 -17.55 -15.14
N GLU A 851 3.22 -17.63 -13.88
CA GLU A 851 2.29 -17.46 -12.78
C GLU A 851 2.26 -16.01 -12.34
N TYR A 852 1.14 -15.32 -12.55
CA TYR A 852 1.01 -13.91 -12.19
C TYR A 852 1.47 -13.60 -10.75
N SER A 853 1.00 -14.37 -9.76
CA SER A 853 1.41 -14.23 -8.36
C SER A 853 2.93 -14.38 -8.16
N SER A 854 3.54 -15.39 -8.76
CA SER A 854 4.98 -15.66 -8.63
C SER A 854 5.82 -14.64 -9.41
N SER A 855 5.29 -14.13 -10.52
CA SER A 855 5.90 -13.13 -11.40
C SER A 855 5.95 -11.76 -10.74
N SER A 856 4.90 -11.42 -9.99
CA SER A 856 4.77 -10.15 -9.30
C SER A 856 5.59 -10.07 -8.01
N ASP A 857 5.89 -11.20 -7.38
CA ASP A 857 6.48 -11.27 -6.03
C ASP A 857 7.90 -10.67 -5.94
N THR A 858 8.15 -9.93 -4.86
CA THR A 858 9.51 -9.46 -4.52
C THR A 858 10.25 -10.50 -3.69
N PRO A 859 11.57 -10.69 -3.90
CA PRO A 859 12.37 -11.55 -3.03
C PRO A 859 12.26 -11.11 -1.57
N GLY A 860 11.83 -12.02 -0.68
CA GLY A 860 11.66 -11.74 0.76
C GLY A 860 10.31 -11.14 1.16
N SER A 861 9.33 -11.00 0.25
CA SER A 861 8.00 -10.45 0.57
C SER A 861 7.29 -11.22 1.70
N SER A 862 7.44 -12.54 1.76
CA SER A 862 6.91 -13.41 2.81
C SER A 862 7.64 -13.24 4.15
N GLU A 863 8.94 -12.89 4.13
CA GLU A 863 9.74 -12.62 5.34
C GLU A 863 9.30 -11.35 6.07
N HIS A 864 8.66 -10.41 5.35
CA HIS A 864 8.12 -9.18 5.89
C HIS A 864 6.68 -9.30 6.40
N LEU A 865 5.91 -10.29 5.94
CA LEU A 865 4.55 -10.57 6.44
C LEU A 865 4.59 -11.48 7.67
N PHE A 866 5.43 -12.51 7.67
CA PHE A 866 5.52 -13.49 8.74
C PHE A 866 6.79 -13.29 9.59
N GLY A 867 6.59 -13.13 10.91
CA GLY A 867 7.68 -13.04 11.88
C GLY A 867 8.51 -14.32 11.98
N THR A 868 9.64 -14.25 12.70
CA THR A 868 10.61 -15.36 12.81
C THR A 868 10.01 -16.66 13.35
N SER A 869 8.96 -16.61 14.17
CA SER A 869 8.26 -17.77 14.73
C SER A 869 7.44 -18.59 13.72
N LEU A 870 7.05 -17.99 12.59
CA LEU A 870 6.24 -18.63 11.53
C LEU A 870 7.07 -18.92 10.28
N ARG A 871 8.40 -18.75 10.34
CA ARG A 871 9.30 -19.05 9.23
C ARG A 871 9.49 -20.55 9.07
N THR A 872 8.87 -21.12 8.05
CA THR A 872 9.35 -22.36 7.44
C THR A 872 10.36 -22.01 6.36
N THR A 873 11.56 -22.59 6.41
CA THR A 873 12.52 -22.59 5.31
C THR A 873 11.86 -23.31 4.13
N PHE A 874 11.18 -22.55 3.27
CA PHE A 874 10.85 -23.04 1.93
C PHE A 874 12.19 -23.27 1.25
N THR A 875 12.62 -24.54 1.25
CA THR A 875 13.67 -24.99 0.35
C THR A 875 13.13 -24.71 -1.04
N ARG A 876 13.65 -23.65 -1.69
CA ARG A 876 13.42 -23.42 -3.11
C ARG A 876 13.70 -24.76 -3.79
N SER A 877 12.66 -25.34 -4.39
CA SER A 877 12.73 -26.64 -5.06
C SER A 877 13.99 -26.68 -5.92
N ARG A 878 14.73 -27.81 -5.86
CA ARG A 878 15.91 -28.08 -6.70
C ARG A 878 15.69 -27.52 -8.11
N THR A 879 16.69 -26.84 -8.66
CA THR A 879 16.70 -26.38 -10.06
C THR A 879 16.38 -27.57 -10.96
N GLU A 880 15.14 -27.64 -11.43
CA GLU A 880 14.66 -28.72 -12.28
C GLU A 880 14.87 -28.29 -13.72
N MET A 881 15.91 -28.83 -14.34
CA MET A 881 16.22 -28.57 -15.74
C MET A 881 15.40 -29.51 -16.63
N ALA A 882 14.58 -28.96 -17.50
CA ALA A 882 13.90 -29.75 -18.53
C ALA A 882 14.77 -29.81 -19.79
N GLN A 883 15.15 -31.02 -20.21
CA GLN A 883 15.65 -31.27 -21.57
C GLN A 883 14.47 -31.37 -22.53
N THR A 884 14.33 -30.42 -23.44
CA THR A 884 13.32 -30.45 -24.50
C THR A 884 13.98 -30.49 -25.87
N SER A 885 13.60 -31.47 -26.69
CA SER A 885 13.75 -31.35 -28.13
C SER A 885 12.63 -30.44 -28.66
N VAL A 886 12.89 -29.70 -29.73
CA VAL A 886 11.83 -29.05 -30.50
C VAL A 886 10.81 -30.14 -30.88
N LEU A 887 9.51 -29.86 -30.77
CA LEU A 887 8.49 -30.81 -31.23
C LEU A 887 8.78 -31.16 -32.70
N PRO A 888 8.57 -32.41 -33.15
CA PRO A 888 8.80 -32.77 -34.55
C PRO A 888 8.11 -31.77 -35.47
N THR A 889 8.85 -31.21 -36.43
CA THR A 889 8.30 -30.27 -37.40
C THR A 889 7.16 -30.98 -38.12
N PRO A 890 5.92 -30.46 -38.11
CA PRO A 890 4.83 -31.06 -38.85
C PRO A 890 5.18 -31.17 -40.32
N THR A 891 4.83 -32.28 -40.96
CA THR A 891 5.02 -32.45 -42.40
C THR A 891 4.16 -31.43 -43.14
N ARG A 892 4.77 -30.35 -43.64
CA ARG A 892 4.10 -29.37 -44.50
C ARG A 892 4.39 -29.72 -45.96
N VAL A 893 3.35 -30.06 -46.71
CA VAL A 893 3.47 -30.24 -48.16
C VAL A 893 3.53 -28.86 -48.80
N GLU A 894 4.75 -28.38 -49.08
CA GLU A 894 4.92 -27.26 -50.02
C GLU A 894 4.53 -27.75 -51.43
N ARG A 895 3.81 -26.93 -52.21
CA ARG A 895 3.50 -27.24 -53.61
C ARG A 895 4.83 -27.40 -54.37
N GLN A 896 5.21 -28.63 -54.68
CA GLN A 896 6.27 -28.88 -55.65
C GLN A 896 5.75 -28.45 -57.04
N GLU A 897 6.40 -27.46 -57.64
CA GLU A 897 6.23 -27.20 -59.07
C GLU A 897 6.90 -28.34 -59.84
N PHE A 898 6.12 -29.32 -60.29
CA PHE A 898 6.59 -30.28 -61.29
C PHE A 898 6.82 -29.52 -62.61
N GLY A 899 8.08 -29.23 -62.93
CA GLY A 899 8.47 -28.52 -64.14
C GLY A 899 8.12 -29.30 -65.41
N ASN A 900 7.39 -28.66 -66.32
CA ASN A 900 7.13 -29.14 -67.68
C ASN A 900 8.45 -29.42 -68.42
N THR A 901 8.74 -30.69 -68.68
CA THR A 901 9.74 -31.10 -69.70
C THR A 901 9.03 -31.92 -70.77
N THR A 902 8.99 -31.34 -71.97
CA THR A 902 8.47 -31.95 -73.20
C THR A 902 9.32 -33.18 -73.59
N PRO A 903 8.73 -34.29 -74.08
CA PRO A 903 9.47 -35.51 -74.32
C PRO A 903 10.13 -35.51 -75.70
N THR A 904 11.44 -35.76 -75.76
CA THR A 904 12.14 -36.13 -77.00
C THR A 904 12.21 -37.65 -77.12
N MET A 905 11.70 -38.16 -78.25
CA MET A 905 11.71 -39.57 -78.63
C MET A 905 13.13 -40.09 -78.87
N VAL A 906 13.47 -41.26 -78.32
CA VAL A 906 14.36 -42.24 -78.97
C VAL A 906 13.90 -43.67 -78.65
N ASP A 907 13.56 -44.36 -79.75
CA ASP A 907 13.43 -45.78 -80.07
C ASP A 907 13.26 -46.87 -79.00
N ALA A 908 12.22 -47.67 -79.25
CA ALA A 908 11.92 -48.93 -78.58
C ALA A 908 12.46 -50.13 -79.38
N GLN A 909 13.16 -51.04 -78.72
CA GLN A 909 13.22 -52.45 -79.12
C GLN A 909 13.02 -53.40 -77.94
N ARG A 910 11.78 -53.92 -77.88
CA ARG A 910 11.38 -55.34 -77.74
C ARG A 910 11.89 -56.18 -76.55
N THR A 911 10.98 -56.39 -75.58
CA THR A 911 10.39 -57.68 -75.08
C THR A 911 11.27 -58.89 -74.70
N PRO A 912 10.80 -59.85 -73.86
CA PRO A 912 9.66 -59.85 -72.92
C PRO A 912 9.96 -60.44 -71.52
N ILE A 913 8.94 -60.29 -70.67
CA ILE A 913 8.69 -60.84 -69.34
C ILE A 913 8.75 -62.38 -69.32
N ASP A 914 9.22 -62.97 -68.21
CA ASP A 914 8.72 -64.26 -67.74
C ASP A 914 8.58 -64.29 -66.22
N ALA A 915 7.42 -64.79 -65.79
CA ALA A 915 6.94 -64.89 -64.43
C ALA A 915 7.34 -66.24 -63.80
N ASN A 916 7.50 -66.30 -62.47
CA ASN A 916 7.04 -67.44 -61.68
C ASN A 916 6.98 -67.16 -60.17
N LEU A 917 5.83 -67.50 -59.60
CA LEU A 917 5.51 -67.55 -58.17
C LEU A 917 6.24 -68.72 -57.47
N ALA A 918 6.57 -68.54 -56.18
CA ALA A 918 6.08 -69.35 -55.04
C ALA A 918 7.09 -69.41 -53.88
N GLY A 919 6.58 -69.26 -52.64
CA GLY A 919 7.25 -69.78 -51.43
C GLY A 919 7.33 -68.78 -50.26
N ILE A 920 6.53 -69.01 -49.23
CA ILE A 920 6.77 -68.51 -47.86
C ILE A 920 7.27 -69.71 -47.05
N PRO A 921 8.37 -69.58 -46.28
CA PRO A 921 8.23 -69.74 -44.83
C PRO A 921 9.09 -68.79 -43.97
N GLN A 922 8.50 -68.50 -42.80
CA GLN A 922 8.99 -67.91 -41.54
C GLN A 922 10.50 -67.99 -41.23
N SER A 923 11.10 -66.87 -40.78
CA SER A 923 11.64 -66.69 -39.41
C SER A 923 12.57 -65.46 -39.30
N ASP A 924 12.45 -64.77 -38.15
CA ASP A 924 13.26 -63.68 -37.58
C ASP A 924 14.69 -63.45 -38.12
N THR A 925 14.98 -62.24 -38.58
CA THR A 925 16.11 -61.40 -38.10
C THR A 925 16.15 -60.02 -38.77
N PHE A 926 16.56 -59.01 -37.98
CA PHE A 926 16.81 -57.62 -38.36
C PHE A 926 17.67 -57.46 -39.63
N LEU A 927 17.34 -56.48 -40.48
CA LEU A 927 18.33 -55.67 -41.24
C LEU A 927 17.68 -54.41 -41.86
N ALA A 928 18.54 -53.42 -42.12
CA ALA A 928 18.25 -52.01 -42.36
C ALA A 928 17.91 -51.63 -43.82
N TYR A 929 17.27 -50.47 -43.94
CA TYR A 929 16.79 -49.67 -45.09
C TYR A 929 17.39 -49.83 -46.50
N SER A 930 16.54 -49.54 -47.51
CA SER A 930 16.84 -48.61 -48.61
C SER A 930 15.55 -48.03 -49.24
N ASN A 931 15.63 -46.74 -49.57
CA ASN A 931 14.64 -45.91 -50.25
C ASN A 931 14.34 -46.37 -51.68
N ASP A 932 13.24 -45.81 -52.21
CA ASP A 932 12.74 -45.86 -53.59
C ASP A 932 11.91 -47.09 -53.94
N GLU A 933 10.60 -47.01 -53.68
CA GLU A 933 9.53 -47.46 -54.59
C GLU A 933 8.14 -47.33 -53.92
N LEU A 934 7.65 -46.11 -53.71
CA LEU A 934 6.21 -45.88 -53.51
C LEU A 934 5.81 -44.43 -53.89
N ALA A 935 6.37 -43.96 -55.00
CA ALA A 935 5.93 -42.71 -55.64
C ALA A 935 5.12 -43.05 -56.90
N VAL A 936 3.93 -43.60 -56.74
CA VAL A 936 2.83 -43.44 -57.72
C VAL A 936 1.53 -43.60 -56.96
N LEU A 937 0.80 -42.51 -56.74
CA LEU A 937 -0.66 -42.43 -56.88
C LEU A 937 -1.14 -40.98 -56.61
N ALA A 938 -1.98 -40.50 -57.52
CA ALA A 938 -2.88 -39.34 -57.40
C ALA A 938 -2.36 -37.95 -57.85
N GLU A 939 -1.93 -37.85 -59.11
CA GLU A 939 -2.24 -36.68 -59.95
C GLU A 939 -3.72 -36.70 -60.35
N SER A 940 -4.56 -35.99 -59.60
CA SER A 940 -5.79 -35.29 -60.07
C SER A 940 -6.65 -34.95 -58.87
N PHE A 941 -6.58 -33.70 -58.38
CA PHE A 941 -7.79 -32.99 -57.91
C PHE A 941 -7.64 -31.47 -57.64
N PHE A 942 -6.48 -30.83 -57.81
CA PHE A 942 -6.41 -29.36 -57.68
C PHE A 942 -5.52 -28.70 -58.75
N HIS A 943 -6.12 -28.40 -59.89
CA HIS A 943 -5.62 -27.40 -60.83
C HIS A 943 -6.33 -26.05 -60.60
N GLN A 944 -5.58 -24.97 -60.80
CA GLN A 944 -5.93 -23.53 -60.76
C GLN A 944 -5.92 -22.82 -59.39
N ARG A 945 -4.80 -22.13 -59.15
CA ARG A 945 -4.69 -21.00 -58.22
C ARG A 945 -3.94 -19.90 -58.98
N GLN A 946 -4.67 -18.99 -59.61
CA GLN A 946 -4.21 -17.65 -59.97
C GLN A 946 -5.45 -16.79 -60.22
N ASP A 947 -5.35 -15.54 -59.78
CA ASP A 947 -6.34 -14.46 -59.81
C ASP A 947 -7.42 -14.50 -58.73
N LEU A 948 -7.19 -13.80 -57.61
CA LEU A 948 -8.20 -13.09 -56.84
C LEU A 948 -7.52 -11.98 -56.01
N ASP A 949 -7.04 -10.96 -56.71
CA ASP A 949 -7.10 -9.59 -56.19
C ASP A 949 -8.52 -9.07 -56.48
N GLY A 950 -9.23 -8.64 -55.45
CA GLY A 950 -10.45 -7.83 -55.57
C GLY A 950 -11.79 -8.57 -55.50
N ASN A 951 -12.66 -8.03 -54.63
CA ASN A 951 -14.11 -8.25 -54.47
C ASN A 951 -14.61 -9.49 -53.68
N VAL A 952 -14.88 -9.25 -52.39
CA VAL A 952 -16.23 -9.21 -51.78
C VAL A 952 -17.23 -10.33 -52.12
N ASN A 953 -17.72 -10.98 -51.05
CA ASN A 953 -18.89 -11.87 -50.90
C ASN A 953 -18.71 -13.38 -51.11
N TRP A 954 -18.38 -14.10 -50.02
CA TRP A 954 -18.53 -15.55 -49.90
C TRP A 954 -19.25 -15.98 -48.60
N TRP A 955 -20.16 -15.14 -48.08
CA TRP A 955 -20.95 -15.41 -46.85
C TRP A 955 -22.47 -15.48 -47.08
N ASN A 956 -22.95 -15.76 -48.31
CA ASN A 956 -24.39 -15.83 -48.63
C ASN A 956 -24.85 -17.18 -49.18
N ALA A 957 -24.25 -18.27 -48.73
CA ALA A 957 -24.82 -19.61 -48.92
C ALA A 957 -24.29 -20.53 -47.83
N PHE A 958 -24.88 -20.47 -46.63
CA PHE A 958 -25.27 -21.58 -45.75
C PHE A 958 -25.93 -21.04 -44.49
#